data_AF-A0A818PRD4-F1
#
_entry.id   AF-A0A818PRD4-F1
#
_cell.length_a   1.000
_cell.length_b   1.000
_cell.length_c   1.000
_cell.angle_alpha   90.00
_cell.angle_beta   90.00
_cell.angle_gamma   90.00
#
_symmetry.space_group_name_H-M   'P 1'
#
loop_
_entity.id
_entity.type
_entity.pdbx_description
1 polymer ?
#
loop_
_entity_poly.entity_id
_entity_poly.type
_entity_poly.pdbx_seq_one_letter_code
_entity_poly.pdbx_strand_id
1 'polypeptide(L)'
;MTSITSKDANFALVGIRLGASNIVVAYFKDGRSETVVNELGDRTTPTFITFNEGNDISIGLPSKQNLVRNQQNTIIWSPHFVEKHDDNDVLLTNYNQKSPISVIENENRIEFSLTIDGKTTLINLETVIINLLNYVRQLVQAVTGSREVQAVLSVPDKLIQTNNQDLMRTCMKKSGIELHSIISDACSACMAYELDKDSGHVESNVLVYRLGGSTYECSIIRTVGGCFQTIASVNGFENSGDAFTDLIIDIIADEFQKKNKSDPRLSSRSLLKLRACSEQAKHILSTTAVTQCSIDALHDGIDLDCSISRLRFEGAANSLINNCLKPIDIILDKTQLQIDDIKLIVLCGGGTKIPKLRDAIQDRLTNADMLSSINGDEVIALGAARQCYIENKYAKVHLSTVFDRAYALDPRIKRQKKEDQQRKDDEKLRRKQEIDKRRQEQKQKEIDEANRIAEEKQRVEEEAKRKQDEAKREKDAQKKLMKREKKQLRDLCKEANYFNDLASPPNLKQVEQIETLIEYLSIEDLKALNEKLKEENADQRSIILSEVKKMDEQIQQSRLELSQQSSASSSASSSNSSSKLKWTADEIELLVKALRIYPAGVQNRWLVVQEYIKRSGGNPNRTVQDIMQKAKDIASGKKEVEETISSLENIALNAHKQSTILENQAKLSQLTVSERDLDSPITTPWTVDEQRIFEQALRTYPATLGASRWDQIAECLPTRSKKECLERYKELARMVQAKKATNKS
;
A
#
# COMPACT_ATOMS: atom_id res chain seq x y z
N MET A 1 7.86 2.63 -5.62
CA MET A 1 8.12 3.02 -7.02
C MET A 1 8.73 4.40 -6.99
N THR A 2 10.05 4.47 -7.01
CA THR A 2 10.79 5.72 -7.26
C THR A 2 11.32 5.59 -8.67
N SER A 3 10.82 6.45 -9.55
CA SER A 3 11.34 6.64 -10.90
C SER A 3 12.80 7.09 -10.77
N ILE A 4 13.74 6.18 -11.06
CA ILE A 4 15.15 6.54 -11.16
C ILE A 4 15.30 7.23 -12.51
N THR A 5 15.23 8.56 -12.48
CA THR A 5 15.64 9.41 -13.60
C THR A 5 17.11 9.14 -13.92
N SER A 6 17.41 8.92 -15.19
CA SER A 6 18.65 8.39 -15.78
C SER A 6 19.90 9.30 -15.65
N LYS A 7 20.08 10.09 -14.59
CA LYS A 7 21.19 11.05 -14.51
C LYS A 7 22.45 10.54 -13.79
N ASP A 8 22.42 9.39 -13.11
CA ASP A 8 23.53 8.93 -12.26
C ASP A 8 24.12 7.54 -12.62
N ALA A 9 23.83 6.98 -13.79
CA ALA A 9 24.51 5.76 -14.23
C ALA A 9 25.73 6.12 -15.09
N ASN A 10 26.93 5.95 -14.53
CA ASN A 10 28.20 6.09 -15.27
C ASN A 10 28.41 4.99 -16.34
N PHE A 11 27.42 4.11 -16.52
CA PHE A 11 27.46 2.96 -17.42
C PHE A 11 26.17 2.87 -18.26
N ALA A 12 26.30 2.44 -19.51
CA ALA A 12 25.17 2.12 -20.40
C ALA A 12 24.81 0.63 -20.32
N LEU A 13 23.51 0.31 -20.39
CA LEU A 13 23.01 -1.07 -20.50
C LEU A 13 22.65 -1.35 -21.95
N VAL A 14 23.30 -2.35 -22.56
CA VAL A 14 23.34 -2.51 -24.01
C VAL A 14 23.03 -3.94 -24.44
N GLY A 15 22.32 -4.08 -25.55
CA GLY A 15 22.18 -5.33 -26.30
C GLY A 15 23.03 -5.26 -27.56
N ILE A 16 23.92 -6.23 -27.76
CA ILE A 16 24.81 -6.28 -28.91
C ILE A 16 24.46 -7.50 -29.75
N ARG A 17 24.26 -7.30 -31.05
CA ARG A 17 24.23 -8.38 -32.05
C ARG A 17 25.34 -8.17 -33.07
N LEU A 18 26.34 -9.05 -33.03
CA LEU A 18 27.42 -9.09 -34.01
C LEU A 18 27.09 -10.06 -35.16
N GLY A 19 26.23 -9.62 -36.08
CA GLY A 19 25.73 -10.43 -37.20
C GLY A 19 26.79 -10.78 -38.26
N ALA A 20 26.41 -11.57 -39.25
CA ALA A 20 27.27 -11.88 -40.41
C ALA A 20 27.36 -10.74 -41.43
N SER A 21 26.29 -9.94 -41.55
CA SER A 21 26.24 -8.85 -42.53
C SER A 21 26.22 -7.47 -41.87
N ASN A 22 25.63 -7.36 -40.67
CA ASN A 22 25.46 -6.12 -39.94
C ASN A 22 25.69 -6.32 -38.44
N ILE A 23 26.25 -5.29 -37.81
CA ILE A 23 26.26 -5.06 -36.37
C ILE A 23 25.01 -4.24 -36.04
N VAL A 24 24.31 -4.65 -35.01
CA VAL A 24 23.19 -3.89 -34.45
C VAL A 24 23.38 -3.80 -32.95
N VAL A 25 23.23 -2.60 -32.42
CA VAL A 25 23.44 -2.29 -31.02
C VAL A 25 22.23 -1.53 -30.53
N ALA A 26 21.70 -1.88 -29.38
CA ALA A 26 20.62 -1.14 -28.74
C ALA A 26 20.98 -0.86 -27.28
N TYR A 27 20.47 0.21 -26.72
CA TYR A 27 20.66 0.56 -25.32
C TYR A 27 19.30 0.70 -24.63
N PHE A 28 19.24 0.39 -23.34
CA PHE A 28 18.00 0.53 -22.56
C PHE A 28 18.03 1.84 -21.76
N LYS A 29 17.04 2.71 -22.01
CA LYS A 29 16.90 4.00 -21.33
C LYS A 29 15.43 4.36 -21.17
N ASP A 30 15.10 4.98 -20.03
CA ASP A 30 13.75 5.51 -19.74
C ASP A 30 12.62 4.48 -19.94
N GLY A 31 12.89 3.22 -19.60
CA GLY A 31 11.91 2.12 -19.65
C GLY A 31 11.73 1.47 -21.02
N ARG A 32 12.51 1.88 -22.04
CA ARG A 32 12.46 1.30 -23.39
C ARG A 32 13.85 0.99 -23.94
N SER A 33 13.92 0.03 -24.87
CA SER A 33 15.11 -0.22 -25.67
C SER A 33 15.10 0.69 -26.90
N GLU A 34 16.24 1.28 -27.24
CA GLU A 34 16.43 2.06 -28.45
C GLU A 34 17.68 1.61 -29.19
N THR A 35 17.60 1.53 -30.52
CA THR A 35 18.75 1.18 -31.37
C THR A 35 19.72 2.35 -31.46
N VAL A 36 21.01 2.06 -31.31
CA VAL A 36 22.11 3.00 -31.49
C VAL A 36 22.24 3.33 -32.98
N VAL A 37 22.39 4.61 -33.28
CA VAL A 37 22.60 5.12 -34.63
C VAL A 37 24.10 5.34 -34.84
N ASN A 38 24.64 4.91 -35.98
CA ASN A 38 26.05 5.11 -36.32
C ASN A 38 26.34 6.54 -36.79
N GLU A 39 27.61 6.85 -37.11
CA GLU A 39 28.04 8.20 -37.48
C GLU A 39 27.35 8.75 -38.75
N LEU A 40 26.76 7.86 -39.57
CA LEU A 40 26.09 8.19 -40.83
C LEU A 40 24.56 8.28 -40.70
N GLY A 41 24.01 8.06 -39.50
CA GLY A 41 22.56 8.10 -39.29
C GLY A 41 21.85 6.75 -39.47
N ASP A 42 22.58 5.67 -39.73
CA ASP A 42 22.01 4.33 -39.91
C ASP A 42 21.92 3.55 -38.58
N ARG A 43 20.88 2.72 -38.44
CA ARG A 43 20.66 1.86 -37.26
C ARG A 43 21.37 0.51 -37.33
N THR A 44 22.05 0.24 -38.43
CA THR A 44 22.79 -1.00 -38.69
C THR A 44 24.12 -0.64 -39.29
N THR A 45 25.21 -1.22 -38.80
CA THR A 45 26.54 -1.00 -39.39
C THR A 45 27.01 -2.25 -40.11
N PRO A 46 27.37 -2.20 -41.41
CA PRO A 46 27.91 -3.36 -42.12
C PRO A 46 29.13 -3.98 -41.45
N THR A 47 29.25 -5.30 -41.44
CA THR A 47 30.36 -6.03 -40.80
C THR A 47 31.58 -6.16 -41.70
N PHE A 48 32.05 -5.02 -42.22
CA PHE A 48 33.26 -4.91 -43.03
C PHE A 48 34.34 -4.19 -42.24
N ILE A 49 35.56 -4.70 -42.29
CA ILE A 49 36.72 -4.10 -41.63
C ILE A 49 37.86 -4.01 -42.63
N THR A 50 38.42 -2.81 -42.80
CA THR A 50 39.53 -2.55 -43.70
C THR A 50 40.72 -2.06 -42.88
N PHE A 51 41.85 -2.75 -43.03
CA PHE A 51 43.13 -2.34 -42.44
C PHE A 51 43.85 -1.45 -43.44
N ASN A 52 43.81 -0.14 -43.22
CA ASN A 52 44.46 0.84 -44.08
C ASN A 52 45.96 0.91 -43.80
N GLU A 53 46.69 1.54 -44.71
CA GLU A 53 48.10 1.90 -44.51
C GLU A 53 48.24 2.81 -43.27
N GLY A 54 49.37 2.71 -42.57
CA GLY A 54 49.64 3.54 -41.39
C GLY A 54 48.86 3.17 -40.12
N ASN A 55 48.43 1.91 -39.99
CA ASN A 55 47.68 1.35 -38.84
C ASN A 55 46.27 1.93 -38.60
N ASP A 56 45.68 2.61 -39.59
CA ASP A 56 44.30 3.08 -39.50
C ASP A 56 43.30 1.96 -39.85
N ILE A 57 42.17 1.88 -39.13
CA ILE A 57 41.17 0.83 -39.31
C ILE A 57 39.82 1.48 -39.61
N SER A 58 39.28 1.17 -40.78
CA SER A 58 37.92 1.54 -41.16
C SER A 58 36.96 0.38 -40.87
N ILE A 59 35.79 0.67 -40.30
CA ILE A 59 34.72 -0.31 -40.05
C ILE A 59 33.41 0.22 -40.62
N GLY A 60 32.55 -0.66 -41.13
CA GLY A 60 31.19 -0.29 -41.53
C GLY A 60 31.04 0.05 -43.01
N LEU A 61 30.19 1.04 -43.28
CA LEU A 61 29.90 1.50 -44.64
C LEU A 61 31.15 2.00 -45.39
N PRO A 62 32.09 2.75 -44.78
CA PRO A 62 33.32 3.16 -45.46
C PRO A 62 34.12 1.97 -46.02
N SER A 63 34.26 0.91 -45.23
CA SER A 63 34.94 -0.33 -45.63
C SER A 63 34.19 -1.08 -46.73
N LYS A 64 32.85 -1.14 -46.62
CA LYS A 64 31.99 -1.76 -47.64
C LYS A 64 32.09 -1.03 -48.98
N GLN A 65 32.05 0.31 -48.98
CA GLN A 65 32.14 1.13 -50.20
C GLN A 65 33.54 1.06 -50.83
N ASN A 66 34.59 0.98 -50.01
CA ASN A 66 35.97 0.89 -50.49
C ASN A 66 36.37 -0.53 -50.94
N LEU A 67 35.54 -1.56 -50.67
CA LEU A 67 35.83 -2.96 -50.98
C LEU A 67 36.31 -3.19 -52.42
N VAL A 68 35.68 -2.55 -53.41
CA VAL A 68 36.03 -2.73 -54.83
C VAL A 68 37.43 -2.21 -55.15
N ARG A 69 37.91 -1.19 -54.42
CA ARG A 69 39.23 -0.58 -54.60
C ARG A 69 40.29 -1.22 -53.70
N ASN A 70 39.94 -1.55 -52.46
CA ASN A 70 40.86 -2.08 -51.45
C ASN A 70 40.50 -3.52 -51.04
N GLN A 71 40.49 -4.41 -52.04
CA GLN A 71 40.08 -5.81 -51.89
C GLN A 71 41.02 -6.60 -50.96
N GLN A 72 42.33 -6.37 -51.06
CA GLN A 72 43.36 -7.17 -50.38
C GLN A 72 43.46 -6.90 -48.88
N ASN A 73 42.85 -5.81 -48.40
CA ASN A 73 42.94 -5.37 -47.00
C ASN A 73 41.59 -5.30 -46.29
N THR A 74 40.52 -5.76 -46.94
CA THR A 74 39.17 -5.71 -46.38
C THR A 74 38.68 -7.12 -46.03
N ILE A 75 38.36 -7.35 -44.77
CA ILE A 75 37.75 -8.59 -44.29
C ILE A 75 36.23 -8.41 -44.16
N ILE A 76 35.51 -9.41 -44.62
CA ILE A 76 34.07 -9.55 -44.46
C ILE A 76 33.86 -10.42 -43.22
N TRP A 77 33.41 -9.84 -42.12
CA TRP A 77 33.27 -10.60 -40.89
C TRP A 77 32.19 -11.67 -41.01
N SER A 78 32.43 -12.84 -40.40
CA SER A 78 31.44 -13.92 -40.27
C SER A 78 31.47 -14.51 -38.86
N PRO A 79 30.34 -14.59 -38.15
CA PRO A 79 30.27 -15.20 -36.82
C PRO A 79 30.59 -16.70 -36.82
N HIS A 80 30.51 -17.37 -37.97
CA HIS A 80 30.77 -18.81 -38.06
C HIS A 80 32.22 -19.21 -37.76
N PHE A 81 33.17 -18.29 -37.94
CA PHE A 81 34.56 -18.53 -37.52
C PHE A 81 34.67 -18.78 -36.01
N VAL A 82 33.70 -18.28 -35.22
CA VAL A 82 33.61 -18.51 -33.77
C VAL A 82 32.83 -19.79 -33.46
N GLU A 83 31.83 -20.14 -34.28
CA GLU A 83 30.95 -21.30 -34.02
C GLU A 83 31.71 -22.64 -34.08
N LYS A 84 32.79 -22.75 -34.86
CA LYS A 84 33.54 -23.99 -35.21
C LYS A 84 32.62 -25.10 -35.73
N HIS A 85 32.80 -25.48 -36.99
CA HIS A 85 32.08 -26.60 -37.57
C HIS A 85 32.92 -27.88 -37.48
N ASP A 86 32.25 -29.04 -37.44
CA ASP A 86 32.91 -30.34 -37.65
C ASP A 86 33.58 -30.43 -39.03
N ASP A 87 33.17 -29.55 -39.97
CA ASP A 87 33.66 -29.44 -41.34
C ASP A 87 34.09 -27.98 -41.64
N ASN A 88 35.20 -27.56 -41.01
CA ASN A 88 35.79 -26.23 -41.24
C ASN A 88 36.16 -26.02 -42.71
N ASP A 89 36.54 -27.07 -43.43
CA ASP A 89 36.97 -26.99 -44.84
C ASP A 89 35.85 -26.46 -45.75
N VAL A 90 34.61 -26.91 -45.55
CA VAL A 90 33.44 -26.41 -46.31
C VAL A 90 33.19 -24.93 -46.00
N LEU A 91 33.30 -24.53 -44.74
CA LEU A 91 33.11 -23.14 -44.31
C LEU A 91 34.18 -22.21 -44.92
N LEU A 92 35.46 -22.60 -44.83
CA LEU A 92 36.56 -21.85 -45.43
C LEU A 92 36.42 -21.79 -46.96
N THR A 93 36.04 -22.90 -47.60
CA THR A 93 35.82 -22.95 -49.05
C THR A 93 34.72 -21.97 -49.48
N ASN A 94 33.57 -22.00 -48.81
CA ASN A 94 32.46 -21.10 -49.10
C ASN A 94 32.83 -19.62 -48.86
N TYR A 95 33.59 -19.34 -47.80
CA TYR A 95 34.05 -18.00 -47.49
C TYR A 95 35.04 -17.50 -48.55
N ASN A 96 36.05 -18.30 -48.90
CA ASN A 96 37.08 -17.95 -49.89
C ASN A 96 36.52 -17.75 -51.30
N GLN A 97 35.36 -18.34 -51.64
CA GLN A 97 34.66 -18.07 -52.91
C GLN A 97 34.02 -16.67 -52.96
N LYS A 98 33.61 -16.13 -51.80
CA LYS A 98 32.86 -14.86 -51.71
C LYS A 98 33.71 -13.69 -51.22
N SER A 99 34.84 -13.99 -50.58
CA SER A 99 35.76 -13.03 -49.99
C SER A 99 36.93 -12.74 -50.93
N PRO A 100 37.39 -11.47 -51.03
CA PRO A 100 38.59 -11.14 -51.78
C PRO A 100 39.91 -11.55 -51.09
N ILE A 101 39.86 -11.87 -49.80
CA ILE A 101 41.03 -12.26 -49.00
C ILE A 101 41.03 -13.76 -48.72
N SER A 102 42.23 -14.34 -48.62
CA SER A 102 42.41 -15.74 -48.22
C SER A 102 42.39 -15.89 -46.70
N VAL A 103 41.60 -16.85 -46.22
CA VAL A 103 41.60 -17.29 -44.83
C VAL A 103 42.38 -18.59 -44.72
N ILE A 104 43.27 -18.65 -43.73
CA ILE A 104 44.05 -19.85 -43.42
C ILE A 104 43.71 -20.33 -42.01
N GLU A 105 43.68 -21.65 -41.84
CA GLU A 105 43.63 -22.28 -40.52
C GLU A 105 45.05 -22.76 -40.17
N ASN A 106 45.61 -22.21 -39.09
CA ASN A 106 46.93 -22.53 -38.58
C ASN A 106 46.82 -22.96 -37.12
N GLU A 107 47.26 -24.18 -36.78
CA GLU A 107 47.18 -24.73 -35.42
C GLU A 107 45.78 -24.58 -34.77
N ASN A 108 44.70 -24.85 -35.53
CA ASN A 108 43.29 -24.66 -35.13
C ASN A 108 42.89 -23.21 -34.80
N ARG A 109 43.62 -22.23 -35.35
CA ARG A 109 43.32 -20.80 -35.28
C ARG A 109 43.08 -20.24 -36.67
N ILE A 110 42.03 -19.43 -36.79
CA ILE A 110 41.68 -18.75 -38.03
C ILE A 110 42.49 -17.45 -38.13
N GLU A 111 43.20 -17.30 -39.25
CA GLU A 111 44.00 -16.13 -39.58
C GLU A 111 43.63 -15.62 -40.98
N PHE A 112 43.59 -14.29 -41.11
CA PHE A 112 43.28 -13.57 -42.33
C PHE A 112 44.57 -13.03 -42.94
N SER A 113 44.85 -13.38 -44.19
CA SER A 113 46.04 -12.90 -44.90
C SER A 113 45.72 -11.61 -45.66
N LEU A 114 46.33 -10.50 -45.24
CA LEU A 114 46.15 -9.16 -45.81
C LEU A 114 47.46 -8.65 -46.42
N THR A 115 47.39 -7.67 -47.32
CA THR A 115 48.57 -7.02 -47.94
C THR A 115 48.65 -5.55 -47.52
N ILE A 116 49.17 -5.32 -46.32
CA ILE A 116 49.29 -3.98 -45.72
C ILE A 116 50.69 -3.45 -46.01
N ASP A 117 50.80 -2.23 -46.53
CA ASP A 117 52.07 -1.58 -46.91
C ASP A 117 52.97 -2.46 -47.81
N GLY A 118 52.34 -3.21 -48.72
CA GLY A 118 53.02 -4.14 -49.63
C GLY A 118 53.58 -5.41 -48.97
N LYS A 119 53.26 -5.67 -47.69
CA LYS A 119 53.67 -6.87 -46.95
C LYS A 119 52.48 -7.74 -46.56
N THR A 120 52.64 -9.04 -46.72
CA THR A 120 51.68 -10.02 -46.21
C THR A 120 51.66 -9.98 -44.68
N THR A 121 50.53 -9.61 -44.11
CA THR A 121 50.28 -9.52 -42.67
C THR A 121 49.16 -10.49 -42.30
N LEU A 122 49.39 -11.32 -41.28
CA LEU A 122 48.38 -12.24 -40.75
C LEU A 122 47.66 -11.58 -39.57
N ILE A 123 46.35 -11.42 -39.70
CA ILE A 123 45.48 -10.92 -38.64
C ILE A 123 44.68 -12.09 -38.07
N ASN A 124 44.76 -12.32 -36.76
CA ASN A 124 44.00 -13.39 -36.12
C ASN A 124 42.52 -13.00 -35.91
N LEU A 125 41.67 -14.02 -35.76
CA LEU A 125 40.24 -13.86 -35.50
C LEU A 125 39.94 -12.97 -34.27
N GLU A 126 40.69 -13.13 -33.19
CA GLU A 126 40.49 -12.38 -31.95
C GLU A 126 40.65 -10.86 -32.18
N THR A 127 41.65 -10.46 -32.96
CA THR A 127 41.93 -9.06 -33.30
C THR A 127 40.77 -8.46 -34.11
N VAL A 128 40.20 -9.23 -35.04
CA VAL A 128 39.02 -8.78 -35.80
C VAL A 128 37.83 -8.53 -34.87
N ILE A 129 37.52 -9.48 -33.97
CA ILE A 129 36.41 -9.36 -33.02
C ILE A 129 36.61 -8.15 -32.10
N ILE A 130 37.83 -7.98 -31.55
CA ILE A 130 38.14 -6.87 -30.64
C ILE A 130 37.97 -5.52 -31.34
N ASN A 131 38.39 -5.37 -32.60
CA ASN A 131 38.22 -4.13 -33.34
C ASN A 131 36.74 -3.82 -33.61
N LEU A 132 35.93 -4.82 -33.99
CA LEU A 132 34.48 -4.65 -34.16
C LEU A 132 33.79 -4.26 -32.84
N LEU A 133 34.17 -4.88 -31.72
CA LEU A 133 33.63 -4.56 -30.40
C LEU A 133 34.10 -3.21 -29.87
N ASN A 134 35.33 -2.79 -30.16
CA ASN A 134 35.81 -1.45 -29.85
C ASN A 134 35.00 -0.39 -30.60
N TYR A 135 34.69 -0.62 -31.88
CA TYR A 135 33.78 0.24 -32.64
C TYR A 135 32.39 0.30 -31.99
N VAL A 136 31.81 -0.84 -31.60
CA VAL A 136 30.53 -0.89 -30.86
C VAL A 136 30.58 -0.07 -29.57
N ARG A 137 31.65 -0.21 -28.78
CA ARG A 137 31.83 0.56 -27.54
C ARG A 137 31.88 2.07 -27.84
N GLN A 138 32.64 2.49 -28.84
CA GLN A 138 32.74 3.90 -29.23
C GLN A 138 31.38 4.46 -29.67
N LEU A 139 30.61 3.72 -30.48
CA LEU A 139 29.25 4.11 -30.87
C LEU A 139 28.32 4.32 -29.66
N VAL A 140 28.32 3.36 -28.73
CA VAL A 140 27.50 3.46 -27.51
C VAL A 140 27.91 4.67 -26.67
N GLN A 141 29.21 4.87 -26.46
CA GLN A 141 29.73 5.97 -25.65
C GLN A 141 29.39 7.33 -26.29
N ALA A 142 29.47 7.44 -27.62
CA ALA A 142 29.11 8.65 -28.35
C ALA A 142 27.61 9.00 -28.19
N VAL A 143 26.72 8.01 -28.23
CA VAL A 143 25.27 8.24 -28.13
C VAL A 143 24.79 8.42 -26.68
N THR A 144 25.34 7.65 -25.76
CA THR A 144 24.86 7.63 -24.36
C THR A 144 25.60 8.60 -23.44
N GLY A 145 26.82 9.00 -23.78
CA GLY A 145 27.71 9.77 -22.91
C GLY A 145 28.29 8.96 -21.74
N SER A 146 28.00 7.66 -21.64
CA SER A 146 28.46 6.80 -20.55
C SER A 146 29.94 6.47 -20.67
N ARG A 147 30.63 6.33 -19.54
CA ARG A 147 32.05 5.93 -19.52
C ARG A 147 32.21 4.42 -19.68
N GLU A 148 31.35 3.66 -19.02
CA GLU A 148 31.37 2.21 -19.01
C GLU A 148 30.21 1.64 -19.84
N VAL A 149 30.41 0.43 -20.39
CA VAL A 149 29.38 -0.26 -21.17
C VAL A 149 29.18 -1.64 -20.59
N GLN A 150 27.97 -1.90 -20.13
CA GLN A 150 27.49 -3.20 -19.69
C GLN A 150 26.58 -3.77 -20.77
N ALA A 151 26.82 -5.02 -21.19
CA ALA A 151 26.11 -5.57 -22.33
C ALA A 151 25.65 -7.02 -22.14
N VAL A 152 24.57 -7.35 -22.83
CA VAL A 152 24.19 -8.71 -23.17
C VAL A 152 24.50 -8.94 -24.65
N LEU A 153 25.16 -10.05 -24.95
CA LEU A 153 25.52 -10.42 -26.32
C LEU A 153 24.52 -11.45 -26.86
N SER A 154 23.84 -11.12 -27.95
CA SER A 154 22.98 -12.06 -28.66
C SER A 154 23.75 -12.82 -29.72
N VAL A 155 23.58 -14.14 -29.76
CA VAL A 155 24.27 -15.04 -30.69
C VAL A 155 23.32 -16.14 -31.21
N PRO A 156 23.63 -16.77 -32.37
CA PRO A 156 22.87 -17.93 -32.84
C PRO A 156 22.89 -19.08 -31.83
N ASP A 157 21.83 -19.91 -31.81
CA ASP A 157 21.67 -20.98 -30.83
C ASP A 157 22.82 -22.02 -30.91
N LYS A 158 23.35 -22.24 -32.12
CA LYS A 158 24.52 -23.11 -32.36
C LYS A 158 25.73 -22.68 -31.53
N LEU A 159 26.04 -21.38 -31.48
CA LEU A 159 27.19 -20.87 -30.74
C LEU A 159 27.04 -21.15 -29.24
N ILE A 160 25.80 -21.05 -28.72
CA ILE A 160 25.49 -21.30 -27.30
C ILE A 160 25.77 -22.76 -26.94
N GLN A 161 25.49 -23.69 -27.85
CA GLN A 161 25.73 -25.12 -27.64
C GLN A 161 27.22 -25.50 -27.72
N THR A 162 28.09 -24.60 -28.18
CA THR A 162 29.55 -24.83 -28.26
C THR A 162 30.30 -24.29 -27.05
N ASN A 163 31.53 -24.79 -26.82
CA ASN A 163 32.43 -24.26 -25.80
C ASN A 163 33.13 -22.94 -26.22
N ASN A 164 32.83 -22.39 -27.39
CA ASN A 164 33.52 -21.20 -27.93
C ASN A 164 32.98 -19.87 -27.36
N GLN A 165 32.01 -19.90 -26.46
CA GLN A 165 31.54 -18.72 -25.74
C GLN A 165 32.68 -17.98 -25.03
N ASP A 166 33.71 -18.70 -24.56
CA ASP A 166 34.85 -18.12 -23.83
C ASP A 166 35.71 -17.19 -24.70
N LEU A 167 35.78 -17.43 -26.01
CA LEU A 167 36.44 -16.51 -26.94
C LEU A 167 35.70 -15.16 -26.97
N MET A 168 34.37 -15.20 -27.12
CA MET A 168 33.55 -13.98 -27.11
C MET A 168 33.62 -13.25 -25.76
N ARG A 169 33.56 -13.98 -24.63
CA ARG A 169 33.76 -13.40 -23.29
C ARG A 169 35.11 -12.69 -23.17
N THR A 170 36.17 -13.32 -23.67
CA THR A 170 37.53 -12.75 -23.63
C THR A 170 37.63 -11.49 -24.49
N CYS A 171 37.10 -11.52 -25.72
CA CYS A 171 37.10 -10.37 -26.62
C CYS A 171 36.30 -9.19 -26.06
N MET A 172 35.12 -9.44 -25.47
CA MET A 172 34.29 -8.43 -24.82
C MET A 172 35.05 -7.74 -23.68
N LYS A 173 35.69 -8.53 -22.80
CA LYS A 173 36.51 -8.01 -21.71
C LYS A 173 37.70 -7.18 -22.21
N LYS A 174 38.42 -7.66 -23.23
CA LYS A 174 39.55 -6.94 -23.85
C LYS A 174 39.10 -5.64 -24.53
N SER A 175 37.88 -5.59 -25.02
CA SER A 175 37.29 -4.40 -25.64
C SER A 175 36.71 -3.41 -24.62
N GLY A 176 36.81 -3.70 -23.32
CA GLY A 176 36.29 -2.83 -22.26
C GLY A 176 34.76 -2.82 -22.12
N ILE A 177 34.10 -3.89 -22.56
CA ILE A 177 32.66 -4.09 -22.40
C ILE A 177 32.42 -5.16 -21.33
N GLU A 178 31.68 -4.82 -20.28
CA GLU A 178 31.30 -5.75 -19.22
C GLU A 178 30.13 -6.61 -19.69
N LEU A 179 30.39 -7.89 -19.96
CA LEU A 179 29.39 -8.83 -20.44
C LEU A 179 28.61 -9.43 -19.26
N HIS A 180 27.29 -9.23 -19.24
CA HIS A 180 26.39 -9.83 -18.25
C HIS A 180 26.07 -11.28 -18.60
N SER A 181 25.54 -11.50 -19.81
CA SER A 181 25.16 -12.81 -20.30
C SER A 181 25.25 -12.91 -21.83
N ILE A 182 25.28 -14.14 -22.33
CA ILE A 182 25.14 -14.47 -23.74
C ILE A 182 23.78 -15.14 -23.90
N ILE A 183 22.95 -14.63 -24.81
CA ILE A 183 21.60 -15.14 -25.05
C ILE A 183 21.39 -15.54 -26.51
N SER A 184 20.40 -16.40 -26.75
CA SER A 184 20.01 -16.83 -28.10
C SER A 184 19.34 -15.69 -28.85
N ASP A 185 19.66 -15.55 -30.14
CA ASP A 185 18.99 -14.64 -31.08
C ASP A 185 17.46 -14.79 -31.02
N ALA A 186 16.97 -16.03 -30.93
CA ALA A 186 15.54 -16.31 -30.90
C ALA A 186 14.87 -15.89 -29.58
N CYS A 187 15.54 -16.16 -28.44
CA CYS A 187 15.06 -15.70 -27.13
C CYS A 187 15.09 -14.17 -27.03
N SER A 188 16.15 -13.56 -27.56
CA SER A 188 16.27 -12.10 -27.63
C SER A 188 15.13 -11.50 -28.45
N ALA A 189 14.79 -12.10 -29.60
CA ALA A 189 13.69 -11.62 -30.41
C ALA A 189 12.34 -11.67 -29.68
N CYS A 190 12.08 -12.74 -28.92
CA CYS A 190 10.87 -12.84 -28.10
C CYS A 190 10.84 -11.79 -26.98
N MET A 191 12.00 -11.49 -26.38
CA MET A 191 12.14 -10.43 -25.36
C MET A 191 11.81 -9.05 -25.92
N ALA A 192 12.13 -8.77 -27.18
CA ALA A 192 11.86 -7.47 -27.81
C ALA A 192 10.35 -7.17 -27.94
N TYR A 193 9.56 -8.21 -28.21
CA TYR A 193 8.09 -8.14 -28.29
C TYR A 193 7.41 -8.23 -26.92
N GLU A 194 8.18 -8.26 -25.83
CA GLU A 194 7.69 -8.32 -24.45
C GLU A 194 6.74 -9.50 -24.18
N LEU A 195 6.94 -10.62 -24.87
CA LEU A 195 6.11 -11.82 -24.74
C LEU A 195 6.19 -12.44 -23.33
N ASP A 196 7.13 -11.97 -22.50
CA ASP A 196 7.23 -12.31 -21.09
C ASP A 196 6.12 -11.65 -20.24
N LYS A 197 5.61 -10.48 -20.65
CA LYS A 197 4.60 -9.72 -19.88
C LYS A 197 3.18 -10.27 -20.03
N ASP A 198 2.84 -10.81 -21.21
CA ASP A 198 1.48 -11.29 -21.52
C ASP A 198 1.19 -12.71 -21.01
N SER A 199 2.16 -13.32 -20.34
CA SER A 199 2.02 -14.67 -19.81
C SER A 199 1.30 -14.66 -18.46
N GLY A 200 -0.04 -14.75 -18.54
CA GLY A 200 -0.72 -15.72 -17.65
C GLY A 200 0.05 -17.05 -17.70
N HIS A 201 -0.07 -17.93 -16.70
CA HIS A 201 0.69 -19.20 -16.67
C HIS A 201 0.33 -20.20 -17.82
N VAL A 202 -0.23 -19.71 -18.93
CA VAL A 202 -0.55 -20.42 -20.15
C VAL A 202 0.71 -20.58 -20.99
N GLU A 203 1.06 -21.82 -21.26
CA GLU A 203 2.13 -22.20 -22.18
C GLU A 203 1.78 -21.81 -23.63
N SER A 204 2.76 -21.24 -24.33
CA SER A 204 2.62 -20.87 -25.75
C SER A 204 3.90 -21.17 -26.51
N ASN A 205 3.77 -21.79 -27.69
CA ASN A 205 4.87 -22.01 -28.62
C ASN A 205 4.93 -20.87 -29.63
N VAL A 206 6.11 -20.30 -29.78
CA VAL A 206 6.43 -19.19 -30.68
C VAL A 206 7.45 -19.68 -31.69
N LEU A 207 7.16 -19.52 -32.98
CA LEU A 207 8.13 -19.79 -34.03
C LEU A 207 8.90 -18.50 -34.34
N VAL A 208 10.21 -18.51 -34.12
CA VAL A 208 11.09 -17.40 -34.49
C VAL A 208 11.78 -17.76 -35.80
N TYR A 209 11.52 -16.97 -36.83
CA TYR A 209 12.10 -17.16 -38.16
C TYR A 209 13.04 -15.99 -38.50
N ARG A 210 14.34 -16.27 -38.53
CA ARG A 210 15.40 -15.33 -38.83
C ARG A 210 15.96 -15.57 -40.23
N LEU A 211 15.89 -14.58 -41.10
CA LEU A 211 16.57 -14.57 -42.40
C LEU A 211 17.52 -13.36 -42.48
N GLY A 212 18.80 -13.61 -42.22
CA GLY A 212 19.87 -12.62 -42.34
C GLY A 212 20.43 -12.53 -43.77
N GLY A 213 21.50 -11.76 -43.94
CA GLY A 213 22.20 -11.65 -45.22
C GLY A 213 22.86 -12.97 -45.62
N SER A 214 23.70 -13.55 -44.76
CA SER A 214 24.44 -14.78 -45.11
C SER A 214 23.94 -16.05 -44.41
N THR A 215 22.96 -15.93 -43.50
CA THR A 215 22.45 -17.06 -42.71
C THR A 215 20.95 -17.01 -42.51
N TYR A 216 20.35 -18.17 -42.24
CA TYR A 216 19.00 -18.28 -41.74
C TYR A 216 18.97 -19.15 -40.47
N GLU A 217 17.94 -18.95 -39.65
CA GLU A 217 17.67 -19.75 -38.47
C GLU A 217 16.16 -19.79 -38.20
N CYS A 218 15.64 -20.98 -37.92
CA CYS A 218 14.26 -21.21 -37.52
C CYS A 218 14.28 -21.91 -36.18
N SER A 219 13.61 -21.34 -35.18
CA SER A 219 13.59 -21.86 -33.81
C SER A 219 12.18 -21.90 -33.26
N ILE A 220 11.87 -22.93 -32.48
CA ILE A 220 10.63 -22.99 -31.70
C ILE A 220 10.98 -22.65 -30.26
N ILE A 221 10.40 -21.56 -29.78
CA ILE A 221 10.56 -21.05 -28.42
C ILE A 221 9.29 -21.34 -27.64
N ARG A 222 9.44 -21.99 -26.49
CA ARG A 222 8.38 -22.18 -25.52
C ARG A 222 8.39 -21.04 -24.52
N THR A 223 7.21 -20.46 -24.29
CA THR A 223 6.98 -19.39 -23.34
C THR A 223 6.17 -19.92 -22.17
N VAL A 224 6.72 -19.87 -20.96
CA VAL A 224 6.04 -20.30 -19.73
C VAL A 224 6.39 -19.34 -18.59
N GLY A 225 5.39 -18.63 -18.05
CA GLY A 225 5.54 -17.80 -16.87
C GLY A 225 6.65 -16.73 -16.99
N GLY A 226 6.78 -16.11 -18.17
CA GLY A 226 7.80 -15.10 -18.45
C GLY A 226 9.17 -15.65 -18.83
N CYS A 227 9.35 -16.97 -18.87
CA CYS A 227 10.59 -17.62 -19.30
C CYS A 227 10.51 -18.07 -20.76
N PHE A 228 11.61 -17.89 -21.49
CA PHE A 228 11.79 -18.40 -22.85
C PHE A 228 12.73 -19.60 -22.82
N GLN A 229 12.31 -20.69 -23.45
CA GLN A 229 13.13 -21.88 -23.64
C GLN A 229 13.16 -22.26 -25.11
N THR A 230 14.36 -22.36 -25.69
CA THR A 230 14.54 -22.95 -27.02
C THR A 230 14.25 -24.44 -26.94
N ILE A 231 13.22 -24.92 -27.66
CA ILE A 231 12.91 -26.35 -27.77
C ILE A 231 13.81 -26.98 -28.84
N ALA A 232 13.88 -26.32 -29.99
CA ALA A 232 14.71 -26.72 -31.12
C ALA A 232 15.11 -25.49 -31.93
N SER A 233 16.22 -25.62 -32.65
CA SER A 233 16.67 -24.67 -33.67
C SER A 233 17.22 -25.43 -34.87
N VAL A 234 17.02 -24.86 -36.06
CA VAL A 234 17.56 -25.29 -37.35
C VAL A 234 18.20 -24.06 -37.99
N ASN A 235 19.43 -24.19 -38.48
CA ASN A 235 20.19 -23.12 -39.11
C ASN A 235 20.85 -23.58 -40.40
N GLY A 236 21.16 -22.63 -41.28
CA GLY A 236 21.85 -22.89 -42.54
C GLY A 236 22.29 -21.60 -43.25
N PHE A 237 22.87 -21.78 -44.43
CA PHE A 237 23.55 -20.71 -45.19
C PHE A 237 23.06 -20.62 -46.64
N GLU A 238 22.54 -21.72 -47.18
CA GLU A 238 22.16 -21.90 -48.57
C GLU A 238 20.95 -21.06 -49.00
N ASN A 239 19.98 -20.86 -48.09
CA ASN A 239 18.74 -20.12 -48.38
C ASN A 239 18.74 -18.73 -47.71
N SER A 240 19.88 -18.04 -47.75
CA SER A 240 20.08 -16.75 -47.07
C SER A 240 19.77 -15.53 -47.96
N GLY A 241 19.79 -14.33 -47.40
CA GLY A 241 19.64 -13.08 -48.14
C GLY A 241 20.62 -12.89 -49.30
N ASP A 242 21.79 -13.53 -49.25
CA ASP A 242 22.81 -13.54 -50.31
C ASP A 242 22.34 -14.35 -51.51
N ALA A 243 21.61 -15.45 -51.31
CA ALA A 243 21.03 -16.23 -52.40
C ALA A 243 20.01 -15.41 -53.19
N PHE A 244 19.22 -14.55 -52.52
CA PHE A 244 18.34 -13.59 -53.19
C PHE A 244 19.12 -12.51 -53.94
N THR A 245 20.25 -12.05 -53.39
CA THR A 245 21.15 -11.12 -54.09
C THR A 245 21.72 -11.77 -55.36
N ASP A 246 22.14 -13.04 -55.28
CA ASP A 246 22.72 -13.80 -56.39
C ASP A 246 21.70 -13.97 -57.54
N LEU A 247 20.42 -14.21 -57.23
CA LEU A 247 19.36 -14.22 -58.24
C LEU A 247 19.23 -12.88 -58.98
N ILE A 248 19.38 -11.75 -58.29
CA ILE A 248 19.34 -10.42 -58.93
C ILE A 248 20.61 -10.21 -59.76
N ILE A 249 21.78 -10.66 -59.30
CA ILE A 249 23.03 -10.66 -60.09
C ILE A 249 22.80 -11.39 -61.40
N ASP A 250 22.24 -12.60 -61.38
CA ASP A 250 21.98 -13.37 -62.59
C ASP A 250 21.02 -12.67 -63.54
N ILE A 251 19.93 -12.09 -63.01
CA ILE A 251 18.98 -11.30 -63.82
C ILE A 251 19.70 -10.14 -64.54
N ILE A 252 20.54 -9.38 -63.83
CA ILE A 252 21.26 -8.23 -64.37
C ILE A 252 22.35 -8.67 -65.35
N ALA A 253 23.14 -9.68 -64.97
CA ALA A 253 24.26 -10.18 -65.77
C ALA A 253 23.78 -10.79 -67.08
N ASP A 254 22.69 -11.57 -67.06
CA ASP A 254 22.11 -12.15 -68.28
C ASP A 254 21.58 -11.08 -69.23
N GLU A 255 21.03 -9.98 -68.70
CA GLU A 255 20.63 -8.83 -69.53
C GLU A 255 21.81 -8.12 -70.16
N PHE A 256 22.86 -7.86 -69.36
CA PHE A 256 24.09 -7.25 -69.84
C PHE A 256 24.72 -8.13 -70.92
N GLN A 257 24.82 -9.45 -70.70
CA GLN A 257 25.38 -10.39 -71.66
C GLN A 257 24.56 -10.47 -72.95
N LYS A 258 23.22 -10.44 -72.86
CA LYS A 258 22.35 -10.40 -74.04
C LYS A 258 22.58 -9.16 -74.89
N LYS A 259 22.72 -7.98 -74.26
CA LYS A 259 22.92 -6.69 -74.92
C LYS A 259 24.35 -6.52 -75.47
N ASN A 260 25.35 -6.84 -74.67
CA ASN A 260 26.75 -6.47 -74.90
C ASN A 260 27.64 -7.64 -75.35
N LYS A 261 27.10 -8.88 -75.36
CA LYS A 261 27.83 -10.11 -75.73
C LYS A 261 29.07 -10.42 -74.87
N SER A 262 29.19 -9.79 -73.70
CA SER A 262 30.25 -10.03 -72.72
C SER A 262 29.62 -10.35 -71.37
N ASP A 263 30.20 -11.31 -70.63
CA ASP A 263 29.67 -11.77 -69.35
C ASP A 263 30.41 -11.10 -68.17
N PRO A 264 29.74 -10.19 -67.43
CA PRO A 264 30.38 -9.46 -66.35
C PRO A 264 30.76 -10.37 -65.16
N ARG A 265 30.20 -11.58 -65.05
CA ARG A 265 30.50 -12.52 -63.96
C ARG A 265 31.92 -13.07 -64.02
N LEU A 266 32.57 -13.03 -65.18
CA LEU A 266 33.93 -13.53 -65.37
C LEU A 266 35.00 -12.67 -64.68
N SER A 267 34.67 -11.42 -64.34
CA SER A 267 35.58 -10.49 -63.68
C SER A 267 35.20 -10.33 -62.21
N SER A 268 36.11 -10.68 -61.29
CA SER A 268 35.91 -10.52 -59.85
C SER A 268 35.52 -9.09 -59.47
N ARG A 269 36.18 -8.08 -60.07
CA ARG A 269 35.84 -6.67 -59.87
C ARG A 269 34.41 -6.33 -60.32
N SER A 270 33.99 -6.84 -61.47
CA SER A 270 32.65 -6.60 -62.03
C SER A 270 31.59 -7.29 -61.17
N LEU A 271 31.87 -8.49 -60.67
CA LEU A 271 31.00 -9.23 -59.75
C LEU A 271 30.79 -8.50 -58.42
N LEU A 272 31.83 -7.88 -57.85
CA LEU A 272 31.70 -7.05 -56.64
C LEU A 272 30.81 -5.82 -56.88
N LYS A 273 30.95 -5.15 -58.03
CA LYS A 273 30.07 -4.04 -58.43
C LYS A 273 28.61 -4.51 -58.58
N LEU A 274 28.39 -5.63 -59.27
CA LEU A 274 27.06 -6.24 -59.42
C LEU A 274 26.46 -6.59 -58.06
N ARG A 275 27.22 -7.23 -57.18
CA ARG A 275 26.74 -7.62 -55.84
C ARG A 275 26.27 -6.41 -55.03
N ALA A 276 27.04 -5.32 -55.01
CA ALA A 276 26.66 -4.09 -54.31
C ALA A 276 25.36 -3.48 -54.87
N CYS A 277 25.23 -3.40 -56.20
CA CYS A 277 24.03 -2.88 -56.86
C CYS A 277 22.82 -3.79 -56.66
N SER A 278 22.98 -5.11 -56.81
CA SER A 278 21.93 -6.11 -56.59
C SER A 278 21.43 -6.15 -55.15
N GLU A 279 22.32 -6.01 -54.17
CA GLU A 279 21.94 -5.94 -52.76
C GLU A 279 21.10 -4.68 -52.48
N GLN A 280 21.50 -3.53 -53.02
CA GLN A 280 20.73 -2.28 -52.91
C GLN A 280 19.36 -2.42 -53.61
N ALA A 281 19.34 -2.99 -54.81
CA ALA A 281 18.12 -3.26 -55.56
C ALA A 281 17.16 -4.15 -54.76
N LYS A 282 17.65 -5.22 -54.12
CA LYS A 282 16.86 -6.09 -53.23
C LYS A 282 16.18 -5.32 -52.10
N HIS A 283 16.92 -4.44 -51.43
CA HIS A 283 16.38 -3.62 -50.35
C HIS A 283 15.29 -2.67 -50.84
N ILE A 284 15.51 -1.99 -51.98
CA ILE A 284 14.52 -1.10 -52.59
C ILE A 284 13.28 -1.88 -53.03
N LEU A 285 13.46 -3.04 -53.65
CA LEU A 285 12.37 -3.90 -54.12
C LEU A 285 11.51 -4.46 -52.98
N SER A 286 12.01 -4.49 -51.74
CA SER A 286 11.21 -4.89 -50.57
C SER A 286 10.12 -3.86 -50.22
N THR A 287 10.26 -2.60 -50.68
CA THR A 287 9.31 -1.50 -50.42
C THR A 287 8.67 -0.96 -51.68
N THR A 288 9.43 -0.88 -52.77
CA THR A 288 9.01 -0.32 -54.07
C THR A 288 8.78 -1.41 -55.10
N ALA A 289 7.89 -1.17 -56.07
CA ALA A 289 7.56 -2.16 -57.11
C ALA A 289 8.62 -2.28 -58.22
N VAL A 290 9.43 -1.24 -58.44
CA VAL A 290 10.47 -1.18 -59.48
C VAL A 290 11.67 -0.41 -58.93
N THR A 291 12.87 -0.77 -59.37
CA THR A 291 14.11 -0.03 -59.11
C THR A 291 14.93 0.12 -60.40
N GLN A 292 15.74 1.18 -60.46
CA GLN A 292 16.76 1.34 -61.49
C GLN A 292 18.11 0.87 -60.92
N CYS A 293 18.88 0.18 -61.73
CA CYS A 293 20.23 -0.28 -61.44
C CYS A 293 21.16 0.37 -62.44
N SER A 294 22.09 1.19 -61.97
CA SER A 294 23.08 1.87 -62.80
C SER A 294 24.49 1.63 -62.23
N ILE A 295 25.43 1.23 -63.08
CA ILE A 295 26.83 0.97 -62.71
C ILE A 295 27.75 1.45 -63.83
N ASP A 296 28.59 2.43 -63.49
CA ASP A 296 29.61 2.93 -64.40
C ASP A 296 30.71 1.89 -64.65
N ALA A 297 31.11 1.76 -65.91
CA ALA A 297 32.15 0.87 -66.42
C ALA A 297 32.09 -0.50 -65.74
N LEU A 298 30.93 -1.15 -65.84
CA LEU A 298 30.69 -2.43 -65.17
C LEU A 298 31.71 -3.47 -65.65
N HIS A 299 31.80 -3.66 -66.96
CA HIS A 299 32.65 -4.67 -67.58
C HIS A 299 33.12 -4.21 -68.97
N ASP A 300 34.40 -4.42 -69.29
CA ASP A 300 35.03 -3.98 -70.55
C ASP A 300 34.81 -2.48 -70.88
N GLY A 301 34.70 -1.64 -69.84
CA GLY A 301 34.42 -0.21 -69.99
C GLY A 301 32.98 0.14 -70.36
N ILE A 302 32.09 -0.85 -70.43
CA ILE A 302 30.68 -0.67 -70.77
C ILE A 302 29.87 -0.45 -69.48
N ASP A 303 29.03 0.59 -69.51
CA ASP A 303 28.11 0.92 -68.42
C ASP A 303 26.93 -0.06 -68.38
N LEU A 304 26.38 -0.26 -67.18
CA LEU A 304 25.11 -0.98 -66.98
C LEU A 304 24.03 0.04 -66.65
N ASP A 305 22.95 0.04 -67.42
CA ASP A 305 21.68 0.65 -67.05
C ASP A 305 20.54 -0.35 -67.29
N CYS A 306 19.84 -0.74 -66.23
CA CYS A 306 18.66 -1.59 -66.32
C CYS A 306 17.62 -1.30 -65.23
N SER A 307 16.39 -1.74 -65.48
CA SER A 307 15.29 -1.64 -64.53
C SER A 307 14.81 -3.02 -64.14
N ILE A 308 14.59 -3.23 -62.84
CA ILE A 308 14.11 -4.49 -62.29
C ILE A 308 12.82 -4.24 -61.55
N SER A 309 11.79 -5.06 -61.85
CA SER A 309 10.53 -5.05 -61.13
C SER A 309 10.50 -6.12 -60.04
N ARG A 310 9.77 -5.85 -58.96
CA ARG A 310 9.50 -6.81 -57.87
C ARG A 310 8.87 -8.07 -58.43
N LEU A 311 7.90 -7.93 -59.34
CA LEU A 311 7.23 -9.07 -59.99
C LEU A 311 8.23 -10.03 -60.67
N ARG A 312 9.22 -9.48 -61.38
CA ARG A 312 10.26 -10.29 -62.03
C ARG A 312 11.19 -10.96 -61.02
N PHE A 313 11.63 -10.21 -60.01
CA PHE A 313 12.47 -10.74 -58.94
C PHE A 313 11.76 -11.87 -58.18
N GLU A 314 10.53 -11.63 -57.72
CA GLU A 314 9.72 -12.60 -56.98
C GLU A 314 9.27 -13.78 -57.85
N GLY A 315 9.17 -13.60 -59.16
CA GLY A 315 8.96 -14.68 -60.12
C GLY A 315 10.17 -15.62 -60.21
N ALA A 316 11.38 -15.06 -60.29
CA ALA A 316 12.63 -15.82 -60.29
C ALA A 316 12.91 -16.47 -58.92
N ALA A 317 12.51 -15.82 -57.82
CA ALA A 317 12.77 -16.29 -56.46
C ALA A 317 11.81 -17.39 -55.96
N ASN A 318 10.80 -17.79 -56.73
CA ASN A 318 9.79 -18.78 -56.30
C ASN A 318 10.40 -20.07 -55.71
N SER A 319 11.36 -20.67 -56.42
CA SER A 319 12.00 -21.90 -55.95
C SER A 319 12.80 -21.68 -54.66
N LEU A 320 13.45 -20.52 -54.53
CA LEU A 320 14.23 -20.16 -53.35
C LEU A 320 13.32 -19.90 -52.15
N ILE A 321 12.19 -19.21 -52.35
CA ILE A 321 11.18 -18.98 -51.31
C ILE A 321 10.62 -20.31 -50.79
N ASN A 322 10.30 -21.26 -51.67
CA ASN A 322 9.87 -22.59 -51.26
C ASN A 322 10.95 -23.33 -50.45
N ASN A 323 12.22 -23.18 -50.81
CA ASN A 323 13.33 -23.71 -50.01
C ASN A 323 13.45 -23.03 -48.64
N CYS A 324 13.16 -21.73 -48.54
CA CYS A 324 13.12 -21.00 -47.28
C CYS A 324 12.02 -21.51 -46.33
N LEU A 325 10.98 -22.18 -46.82
CA LEU A 325 9.93 -22.76 -45.95
C LEU A 325 10.33 -24.11 -45.33
N LYS A 326 11.23 -24.88 -45.97
CA LYS A 326 11.66 -26.21 -45.50
C LYS A 326 12.14 -26.25 -44.04
N PRO A 327 12.90 -25.25 -43.53
CA PRO A 327 13.30 -25.22 -42.12
C PRO A 327 12.12 -25.25 -41.13
N ILE A 328 10.95 -24.72 -41.52
CA ILE A 328 9.72 -24.78 -40.71
C ILE A 328 9.24 -26.23 -40.61
N ASP A 329 9.22 -26.96 -41.72
CA ASP A 329 8.81 -28.36 -41.75
C ASP A 329 9.76 -29.23 -40.92
N ILE A 330 11.07 -29.04 -41.12
CA ILE A 330 12.11 -29.79 -40.41
C ILE A 330 12.00 -29.59 -38.89
N ILE A 331 11.72 -28.36 -38.43
CA ILE A 331 11.63 -28.10 -37.00
C ILE A 331 10.32 -28.61 -36.37
N LEU A 332 9.20 -28.56 -37.11
CA LEU A 332 7.93 -29.14 -36.67
C LEU A 332 8.06 -30.66 -36.53
N ASP A 333 8.65 -31.33 -37.53
CA ASP A 333 8.95 -32.76 -37.47
C ASP A 333 9.88 -33.10 -36.29
N LYS A 334 10.95 -32.31 -36.08
CA LYS A 334 11.89 -32.54 -34.97
C LYS A 334 11.23 -32.39 -33.59
N THR A 335 10.28 -31.47 -33.45
CA THR A 335 9.59 -31.20 -32.19
C THR A 335 8.30 -32.00 -32.01
N GLN A 336 7.85 -32.70 -33.06
CA GLN A 336 6.58 -33.41 -33.12
C GLN A 336 5.36 -32.49 -32.86
N LEU A 337 5.51 -31.20 -33.15
CA LEU A 337 4.44 -30.20 -33.06
C LEU A 337 3.72 -30.11 -34.39
N GLN A 338 2.41 -29.85 -34.32
CA GLN A 338 1.59 -29.55 -35.50
C GLN A 338 1.61 -28.04 -35.77
N ILE A 339 1.20 -27.66 -36.98
CA ILE A 339 1.08 -26.24 -37.38
C ILE A 339 0.19 -25.46 -36.39
N ASP A 340 -0.90 -26.07 -35.94
CA ASP A 340 -1.87 -25.46 -35.02
C ASP A 340 -1.34 -25.28 -33.59
N ASP A 341 -0.22 -25.94 -33.24
CA ASP A 341 0.41 -25.78 -31.92
C ASP A 341 1.23 -24.49 -31.82
N ILE A 342 1.52 -23.84 -32.96
CA ILE A 342 2.24 -22.57 -33.03
C ILE A 342 1.25 -21.42 -32.95
N LYS A 343 1.40 -20.56 -31.94
CA LYS A 343 0.47 -19.43 -31.72
C LYS A 343 0.97 -18.13 -32.32
N LEU A 344 2.29 -17.92 -32.31
CA LEU A 344 2.92 -16.66 -32.72
C LEU A 344 4.10 -16.92 -33.64
N ILE A 345 4.29 -16.03 -34.60
CA ILE A 345 5.45 -16.00 -35.50
C ILE A 345 6.21 -14.71 -35.25
N VAL A 346 7.52 -14.80 -34.99
CA VAL A 346 8.40 -13.64 -34.85
C VAL A 346 9.38 -13.63 -36.02
N LEU A 347 9.28 -12.62 -36.88
CA LEU A 347 10.21 -12.43 -38.01
C LEU A 347 11.42 -11.59 -37.62
N CYS A 348 12.62 -12.07 -37.95
CA CYS A 348 13.89 -11.41 -37.66
C CYS A 348 14.81 -11.36 -38.89
N GLY A 349 15.65 -10.32 -38.97
CA GLY A 349 16.64 -10.13 -40.03
C GLY A 349 16.06 -9.56 -41.34
N GLY A 350 16.86 -8.77 -42.03
CA GLY A 350 16.43 -7.99 -43.19
C GLY A 350 15.91 -8.78 -44.38
N GLY A 351 16.26 -10.07 -44.52
CA GLY A 351 15.73 -10.93 -45.58
C GLY A 351 14.23 -11.18 -45.42
N THR A 352 13.70 -11.15 -44.20
CA THR A 352 12.26 -11.29 -43.93
C THR A 352 11.44 -10.09 -44.40
N LYS A 353 12.06 -9.02 -44.90
CA LYS A 353 11.35 -7.86 -45.48
C LYS A 353 10.79 -8.13 -46.87
N ILE A 354 11.21 -9.21 -47.53
CA ILE A 354 10.71 -9.61 -48.86
C ILE A 354 9.21 -9.95 -48.72
N PRO A 355 8.28 -9.19 -49.35
CA PRO A 355 6.84 -9.36 -49.11
C PRO A 355 6.35 -10.78 -49.39
N LYS A 356 6.68 -11.32 -50.57
CA LYS A 356 6.26 -12.68 -50.93
C LYS A 356 6.78 -13.79 -50.02
N LEU A 357 7.94 -13.61 -49.40
CA LEU A 357 8.44 -14.58 -48.41
C LEU A 357 7.61 -14.51 -47.12
N ARG A 358 7.23 -13.30 -46.68
CA ARG A 358 6.38 -13.13 -45.51
C ARG A 358 5.02 -13.76 -45.73
N ASP A 359 4.42 -13.50 -46.88
CA ASP A 359 3.12 -14.06 -47.26
C ASP A 359 3.21 -15.59 -47.27
N ALA A 360 4.27 -16.16 -47.87
CA ALA A 360 4.49 -17.60 -47.89
C ALA A 360 4.68 -18.22 -46.49
N ILE A 361 5.33 -17.52 -45.55
CA ILE A 361 5.46 -17.96 -44.15
C ILE A 361 4.10 -17.89 -43.44
N GLN A 362 3.33 -16.82 -43.62
CA GLN A 362 2.00 -16.67 -43.03
C GLN A 362 1.03 -17.73 -43.55
N ASP A 363 1.06 -18.01 -44.85
CA ASP A 363 0.24 -19.03 -45.50
C ASP A 363 0.61 -20.44 -45.02
N ARG A 364 1.87 -20.68 -44.62
CA ARG A 364 2.31 -21.95 -44.05
C ARG A 364 1.80 -22.17 -42.63
N LEU A 365 1.57 -21.09 -41.88
CA LEU A 365 1.21 -21.08 -40.45
C LEU A 365 -0.07 -20.26 -40.25
N THR A 366 -1.16 -20.68 -40.91
CA THR A 366 -2.41 -19.90 -41.04
C THR A 366 -3.08 -19.51 -39.72
N ASN A 367 -2.90 -20.30 -38.66
CA ASN A 367 -3.50 -20.08 -37.35
C ASN A 367 -2.61 -19.30 -36.37
N ALA A 368 -1.40 -18.91 -36.80
CA ALA A 368 -0.45 -18.18 -35.96
C ALA A 368 -0.39 -16.69 -36.32
N ASP A 369 -0.38 -15.83 -35.31
CA ASP A 369 -0.27 -14.38 -35.52
C ASP A 369 1.19 -13.97 -35.78
N MET A 370 1.42 -13.27 -36.89
CA MET A 370 2.74 -12.78 -37.25
C MET A 370 3.04 -11.41 -36.65
N LEU A 371 4.02 -11.38 -35.74
CA LEU A 371 4.53 -10.18 -35.10
C LEU A 371 5.53 -9.47 -36.02
N SER A 372 5.18 -8.24 -36.41
CA SER A 372 6.00 -7.40 -37.31
C SER A 372 6.01 -5.92 -36.93
N SER A 373 5.58 -5.57 -35.71
CA SER A 373 5.55 -4.17 -35.24
C SER A 373 6.93 -3.56 -35.00
N ILE A 374 7.96 -4.40 -34.87
CA ILE A 374 9.36 -3.97 -34.70
C ILE A 374 10.14 -4.28 -35.99
N ASN A 375 11.02 -3.37 -36.40
CA ASN A 375 11.88 -3.58 -37.57
C ASN A 375 12.76 -4.83 -37.39
N GLY A 376 12.61 -5.82 -38.28
CA GLY A 376 13.27 -7.14 -38.19
C GLY A 376 14.79 -7.11 -38.01
N ASP A 377 15.48 -6.06 -38.50
CA ASP A 377 16.93 -5.90 -38.30
C ASP A 377 17.30 -5.52 -36.86
N GLU A 378 16.40 -4.86 -36.15
CA GLU A 378 16.64 -4.28 -34.82
C GLU A 378 16.15 -5.16 -33.67
N VAL A 379 15.15 -6.02 -33.95
CA VAL A 379 14.47 -6.90 -32.99
C VAL A 379 15.45 -7.57 -32.01
N ILE A 380 16.50 -8.19 -32.54
CA ILE A 380 17.44 -8.98 -31.73
C ILE A 380 18.25 -8.09 -30.76
N ALA A 381 18.72 -6.93 -31.21
CA ALA A 381 19.49 -6.04 -30.35
C ALA A 381 18.60 -5.39 -29.27
N LEU A 382 17.38 -4.99 -29.63
CA LEU A 382 16.40 -4.40 -28.72
C LEU A 382 16.03 -5.34 -27.58
N GLY A 383 15.82 -6.62 -27.90
CA GLY A 383 15.56 -7.67 -26.92
C GLY A 383 16.72 -7.91 -25.97
N ALA A 384 17.95 -7.91 -26.50
CA ALA A 384 19.15 -8.10 -25.70
C ALA A 384 19.38 -6.91 -24.75
N ALA A 385 19.09 -5.68 -25.19
CA ALA A 385 19.17 -4.50 -24.34
C ALA A 385 18.16 -4.55 -23.19
N ARG A 386 16.94 -5.02 -23.47
CA ARG A 386 15.90 -5.25 -22.46
C ARG A 386 16.31 -6.33 -21.47
N GLN A 387 16.88 -7.44 -21.95
CA GLN A 387 17.43 -8.49 -21.10
C GLN A 387 18.55 -7.98 -20.20
N CYS A 388 19.46 -7.15 -20.73
CA CYS A 388 20.52 -6.52 -19.94
C CYS A 388 19.96 -5.67 -18.80
N TYR A 389 18.91 -4.89 -19.08
CA TYR A 389 18.21 -4.13 -18.03
C TYR A 389 17.56 -5.03 -16.98
N ILE A 390 16.90 -6.10 -17.41
CA ILE A 390 16.28 -7.09 -16.53
C ILE A 390 17.33 -7.70 -15.59
N GLU A 391 18.44 -8.18 -16.12
CA GLU A 391 19.53 -8.77 -15.33
C GLU A 391 20.16 -7.76 -14.35
N ASN A 392 20.41 -6.52 -14.80
CA ASN A 392 20.92 -5.46 -13.93
C ASN A 392 19.94 -5.13 -12.78
N LYS A 393 18.64 -5.09 -13.08
CA LYS A 393 17.58 -4.85 -12.08
C LYS A 393 17.50 -5.99 -11.08
N TYR A 394 17.52 -7.24 -11.54
CA TYR A 394 17.47 -8.42 -10.68
C TYR A 394 18.74 -8.57 -9.85
N ALA A 395 19.93 -8.27 -10.38
CA ALA A 395 21.17 -8.26 -9.61
C ALA A 395 21.09 -7.30 -8.41
N LYS A 396 20.54 -6.09 -8.62
CA LYS A 396 20.31 -5.11 -7.54
C LYS A 396 19.31 -5.61 -6.50
N VAL A 397 18.18 -6.17 -6.94
CA VAL A 397 17.15 -6.71 -6.02
C VAL A 397 17.64 -7.93 -5.27
N HIS A 398 18.34 -8.84 -5.93
CA HIS A 398 18.93 -10.03 -5.33
C HIS A 398 19.96 -9.65 -4.28
N LEU A 399 20.87 -8.72 -4.59
CA LEU A 399 21.86 -8.23 -3.63
C LEU A 399 21.18 -7.59 -2.40
N SER A 400 20.15 -6.76 -2.60
CA SER A 400 19.36 -6.21 -1.49
C SER A 400 18.71 -7.31 -0.65
N THR A 401 18.09 -8.30 -1.30
CA THR A 401 17.39 -9.39 -0.61
C THR A 401 18.36 -10.29 0.16
N VAL A 402 19.53 -10.58 -0.42
CA VAL A 402 20.60 -11.34 0.22
C VAL A 402 21.16 -10.56 1.40
N PHE A 403 21.39 -9.25 1.25
CA PHE A 403 21.83 -8.37 2.33
C PHE A 403 20.80 -8.31 3.46
N ASP A 404 19.53 -8.10 3.16
CA ASP A 404 18.44 -8.05 4.14
C ASP A 404 18.30 -9.39 4.88
N ARG A 405 18.42 -10.50 4.17
CA ARG A 405 18.43 -11.85 4.77
C ARG A 405 19.67 -12.05 5.66
N ALA A 406 20.85 -11.67 5.20
CA ALA A 406 22.09 -11.78 5.98
C ALA A 406 22.01 -10.92 7.25
N TYR A 407 21.55 -9.67 7.13
CA TYR A 407 21.34 -8.75 8.24
C TYR A 407 20.29 -9.27 9.23
N ALA A 408 19.19 -9.84 8.75
CA ALA A 408 18.17 -10.45 9.59
C ALA A 408 18.66 -11.72 10.29
N LEU A 409 19.61 -12.44 9.70
CA LEU A 409 20.18 -13.67 10.25
C LEU A 409 21.38 -13.42 11.18
N ASP A 410 22.01 -12.24 11.14
CA ASP A 410 23.19 -11.87 11.94
C ASP A 410 22.93 -12.10 13.45
N PRO A 411 23.73 -12.94 14.12
CA PRO A 411 23.59 -13.22 15.54
C PRO A 411 23.68 -11.98 16.45
N ARG A 412 24.50 -10.98 16.10
CA ARG A 412 24.69 -9.75 16.87
C ARG A 412 23.42 -8.89 16.82
N ILE A 413 22.85 -8.71 15.63
CA ILE A 413 21.60 -7.97 15.41
C ILE A 413 20.42 -8.68 16.09
N LYS A 414 20.36 -10.02 16.00
CA LYS A 414 19.35 -10.81 16.73
C LYS A 414 19.47 -10.66 18.24
N ARG A 415 20.70 -10.65 18.79
CA ARG A 415 20.93 -10.45 20.23
C ARG A 415 20.45 -9.06 20.66
N GLN A 416 20.85 -8.02 19.94
CA GLN A 416 20.43 -6.65 20.22
C GLN A 416 18.90 -6.47 20.16
N LYS A 417 18.23 -7.04 19.15
CA LYS A 417 16.76 -7.00 19.07
C LYS A 417 16.08 -7.73 20.23
N LYS A 418 16.64 -8.87 20.67
CA LYS A 418 16.12 -9.60 21.84
C LYS A 418 16.33 -8.80 23.13
N GLU A 419 17.50 -8.22 23.32
CA GLU A 419 17.82 -7.36 24.47
C GLU A 419 16.88 -6.14 24.53
N ASP A 420 16.64 -5.46 23.40
CA ASP A 420 15.72 -4.33 23.32
C ASP A 420 14.26 -4.74 23.53
N GLN A 421 13.85 -5.89 23.01
CA GLN A 421 12.51 -6.42 23.24
C GLN A 421 12.31 -6.79 24.71
N GLN A 422 13.30 -7.45 25.32
CA GLN A 422 13.28 -7.80 26.73
C GLN A 422 13.24 -6.55 27.62
N ARG A 423 14.03 -5.52 27.31
CA ARG A 423 13.97 -4.22 27.99
C ARG A 423 12.57 -3.59 27.93
N LYS A 424 11.92 -3.63 26.77
CA LYS A 424 10.55 -3.10 26.59
C LYS A 424 9.52 -3.91 27.37
N ASP A 425 9.66 -5.23 27.41
CA ASP A 425 8.73 -6.11 28.11
C ASP A 425 8.92 -6.02 29.64
N ASP A 426 10.17 -5.91 30.11
CA ASP A 426 10.50 -5.64 31.51
C ASP A 426 9.95 -4.28 31.97
N GLU A 427 10.06 -3.24 31.13
CA GLU A 427 9.50 -1.92 31.42
C GLU A 427 7.97 -1.96 31.52
N LYS A 428 7.30 -2.68 30.61
CA LYS A 428 5.85 -2.89 30.67
C LYS A 428 5.45 -3.65 31.94
N LEU A 429 6.19 -4.69 32.30
CA LEU A 429 5.92 -5.47 33.51
C LEU A 429 6.06 -4.61 34.77
N ARG A 430 7.12 -3.79 34.87
CA ARG A 430 7.33 -2.83 35.97
C ARG A 430 6.18 -1.84 36.07
N ARG A 431 5.76 -1.23 34.96
CA ARG A 431 4.61 -0.31 34.94
C ARG A 431 3.32 -0.99 35.40
N LYS A 432 3.09 -2.24 34.98
CA LYS A 432 1.91 -3.02 35.41
C LYS A 432 1.95 -3.31 36.91
N GLN A 433 3.08 -3.77 37.42
CA GLN A 433 3.27 -4.03 38.85
C GLN A 433 3.06 -2.77 39.70
N GLU A 434 3.54 -1.62 39.23
CA GLU A 434 3.36 -0.35 39.94
C GLU A 434 1.89 0.10 39.97
N ILE A 435 1.16 -0.09 38.86
CA ILE A 435 -0.28 0.19 38.80
C ILE A 435 -1.06 -0.75 39.73
N ASP A 436 -0.75 -2.05 39.72
CA ASP A 436 -1.43 -3.03 40.57
C ASP A 436 -1.16 -2.77 42.06
N LYS A 437 0.07 -2.38 42.42
CA LYS A 437 0.41 -1.95 43.78
C LYS A 437 -0.39 -0.72 44.22
N ARG A 438 -0.45 0.33 43.38
CA ARG A 438 -1.26 1.53 43.67
C ARG A 438 -2.74 1.21 43.83
N ARG A 439 -3.29 0.28 43.04
CA ARG A 439 -4.68 -0.19 43.18
C ARG A 439 -4.91 -0.94 44.48
N GLN A 440 -3.97 -1.79 44.90
CA GLN A 440 -4.05 -2.49 46.19
C GLN A 440 -4.00 -1.52 47.36
N GLU A 441 -3.08 -0.56 47.34
CA GLU A 441 -2.97 0.48 48.37
C GLU A 441 -4.23 1.35 48.44
N GLN A 442 -4.85 1.68 47.30
CA GLN A 442 -6.09 2.44 47.26
C GLN A 442 -7.27 1.65 47.81
N LYS A 443 -7.41 0.36 47.45
CA LYS A 443 -8.42 -0.52 48.04
C LYS A 443 -8.26 -0.67 49.55
N GLN A 444 -7.03 -0.77 50.04
CA GLN A 444 -6.77 -0.87 51.48
C GLN A 444 -7.21 0.41 52.21
N LYS A 445 -6.89 1.58 51.66
CA LYS A 445 -7.34 2.87 52.21
C LYS A 445 -8.86 2.99 52.25
N GLU A 446 -9.56 2.54 51.20
CA GLU A 446 -11.03 2.54 51.15
C GLU A 446 -11.64 1.61 52.22
N ILE A 447 -11.04 0.45 52.47
CA ILE A 447 -11.47 -0.48 53.53
C ILE A 447 -11.24 0.14 54.91
N ASP A 448 -10.06 0.72 55.15
CA ASP A 448 -9.73 1.34 56.44
C ASP A 448 -10.65 2.53 56.74
N GLU A 449 -10.98 3.34 55.72
CA GLU A 449 -11.92 4.46 55.85
C GLU A 449 -13.35 3.98 56.13
N ALA A 450 -13.82 2.93 55.45
CA ALA A 450 -15.13 2.35 55.70
C ALA A 450 -15.26 1.80 57.13
N ASN A 451 -14.21 1.16 57.65
CA ASN A 451 -14.19 0.65 59.03
C ASN A 451 -14.27 1.80 60.05
N ARG A 452 -13.54 2.90 59.85
CA ARG A 452 -13.60 4.07 60.74
C ARG A 452 -15.00 4.70 60.79
N ILE A 453 -15.66 4.82 59.63
CA ILE A 453 -17.03 5.33 59.55
C ILE A 453 -18.02 4.41 60.28
N ALA A 454 -17.83 3.10 60.19
CA ALA A 454 -18.70 2.13 60.87
C ALA A 454 -18.54 2.19 62.40
N GLU A 455 -17.31 2.31 62.91
CA GLU A 455 -17.03 2.46 64.34
C GLU A 455 -17.61 3.76 64.91
N GLU A 456 -17.47 4.87 64.18
CA GLU A 456 -18.05 6.16 64.58
C GLU A 456 -19.57 6.11 64.64
N LYS A 457 -20.21 5.45 63.67
CA LYS A 457 -21.66 5.25 63.64
C LYS A 457 -22.16 4.44 64.85
N GLN A 458 -21.45 3.38 65.24
CA GLN A 458 -21.79 2.59 66.43
C GLN A 458 -21.72 3.41 67.72
N ARG A 459 -20.68 4.24 67.88
CA ARG A 459 -20.54 5.11 69.07
C ARG A 459 -21.68 6.09 69.22
N VAL A 460 -22.10 6.72 68.11
CA VAL A 460 -23.22 7.67 68.10
C VAL A 460 -24.55 6.99 68.46
N GLU A 461 -24.76 5.76 67.98
CA GLU A 461 -25.98 4.98 68.25
C GLU A 461 -26.06 4.53 69.73
N GLU A 462 -24.94 4.12 70.33
CA GLU A 462 -24.87 3.78 71.76
C GLU A 462 -25.13 5.00 72.66
N GLU A 463 -24.59 6.17 72.31
CA GLU A 463 -24.77 7.39 73.09
C GLU A 463 -26.23 7.88 73.06
N ALA A 464 -26.89 7.79 71.89
CA ALA A 464 -28.31 8.12 71.74
C ALA A 464 -29.21 7.24 72.61
N LYS A 465 -28.90 5.94 72.70
CA LYS A 465 -29.66 4.99 73.52
C LYS A 465 -29.55 5.28 75.02
N ARG A 466 -28.35 5.66 75.51
CA ARG A 466 -28.14 6.04 76.92
C ARG A 466 -28.96 7.27 77.33
N LYS A 467 -28.99 8.30 76.47
CA LYS A 467 -29.79 9.52 76.73
C LYS A 467 -31.29 9.23 76.80
N GLN A 468 -31.79 8.28 76.01
CA GLN A 468 -33.19 7.89 76.02
C GLN A 468 -33.61 7.17 77.32
N ASP A 469 -32.74 6.30 77.84
CA ASP A 469 -33.01 5.55 79.08
C ASP A 469 -33.01 6.45 80.32
N GLU A 470 -32.15 7.48 80.35
CA GLU A 470 -32.05 8.43 81.45
C GLU A 470 -33.31 9.31 81.56
N ALA A 471 -33.79 9.85 80.43
CA ALA A 471 -35.03 10.63 80.37
C ALA A 471 -36.28 9.85 80.83
N LYS A 472 -36.28 8.52 80.64
CA LYS A 472 -37.38 7.66 81.10
C LYS A 472 -37.41 7.51 82.63
N ARG A 473 -36.24 7.36 83.26
CA ARG A 473 -36.12 7.23 84.73
C ARG A 473 -36.59 8.47 85.46
N GLU A 474 -36.27 9.65 84.93
CA GLU A 474 -36.62 10.94 85.54
C GLU A 474 -38.15 11.16 85.56
N LYS A 475 -38.85 10.81 84.47
CA LYS A 475 -40.32 10.88 84.39
C LYS A 475 -41.02 9.96 85.40
N ASP A 476 -40.47 8.77 85.65
CA ASP A 476 -41.05 7.82 86.60
C ASP A 476 -40.88 8.28 88.06
N ALA A 477 -39.80 9.01 88.39
CA ALA A 477 -39.57 9.57 89.72
C ALA A 477 -40.58 10.68 90.06
N GLN A 478 -40.85 11.59 89.13
CA GLN A 478 -41.81 12.69 89.32
C GLN A 478 -43.24 12.20 89.59
N LYS A 479 -43.68 11.14 88.87
CA LYS A 479 -44.99 10.52 89.09
C LYS A 479 -45.17 9.93 90.49
N LYS A 480 -44.11 9.35 91.07
CA LYS A 480 -44.16 8.78 92.43
C LYS A 480 -44.31 9.88 93.49
N LEU A 481 -43.63 11.01 93.31
CA LEU A 481 -43.68 12.13 94.25
C LEU A 481 -45.07 12.76 94.32
N MET A 482 -45.73 12.99 93.19
CA MET A 482 -47.11 13.52 93.14
C MET A 482 -48.12 12.67 93.89
N LYS A 483 -48.04 11.34 93.75
CA LYS A 483 -48.96 10.43 94.45
C LYS A 483 -48.84 10.54 95.97
N ARG A 484 -47.65 10.82 96.50
CA ARG A 484 -47.39 10.96 97.94
C ARG A 484 -48.07 12.19 98.51
N GLU A 485 -47.88 13.35 97.87
CA GLU A 485 -48.41 14.64 98.35
C GLU A 485 -49.94 14.71 98.29
N LYS A 486 -50.55 14.17 97.23
CA LYS A 486 -52.01 14.07 97.09
C LYS A 486 -52.64 13.24 98.21
N LYS A 487 -51.98 12.14 98.62
CA LYS A 487 -52.45 11.29 99.71
C LYS A 487 -52.42 12.04 101.04
N GLN A 488 -51.34 12.77 101.30
CA GLN A 488 -51.14 13.50 102.55
C GLN A 488 -52.20 14.60 102.76
N LEU A 489 -52.61 15.31 101.71
CA LEU A 489 -53.68 16.33 101.81
C LEU A 489 -55.03 15.72 102.18
N ARG A 490 -55.35 14.54 101.61
CA ARG A 490 -56.59 13.81 101.94
C ARG A 490 -56.64 13.37 103.39
N ASP A 491 -55.51 12.88 103.91
CA ASP A 491 -55.41 12.39 105.28
C ASP A 491 -55.58 13.56 106.29
N LEU A 492 -54.93 14.71 106.05
CA LEU A 492 -55.08 15.91 106.88
C LEU A 492 -56.51 16.48 106.90
N CYS A 493 -57.21 16.47 105.75
CA CYS A 493 -58.60 16.94 105.68
C CYS A 493 -59.58 16.04 106.46
N LYS A 494 -59.26 14.74 106.63
CA LYS A 494 -60.07 13.81 107.43
C LYS A 494 -59.87 14.02 108.94
N GLU A 495 -58.63 14.26 109.38
CA GLU A 495 -58.32 14.47 110.79
C GLU A 495 -58.90 15.79 111.35
N ALA A 496 -59.00 16.82 110.51
CA ALA A 496 -59.52 18.14 110.88
C ALA A 496 -61.06 18.22 111.08
N ASN A 497 -61.80 17.10 111.03
CA ASN A 497 -63.27 17.04 111.14
C ASN A 497 -64.04 18.02 110.22
N TYR A 498 -63.47 18.36 109.06
CA TYR A 498 -63.99 19.37 108.13
C TYR A 498 -65.44 19.11 107.65
N PHE A 499 -65.88 17.84 107.66
CA PHE A 499 -67.17 17.41 107.11
C PHE A 499 -68.34 17.37 108.11
N ASN A 500 -68.14 17.62 109.41
CA ASN A 500 -69.19 17.54 110.43
C ASN A 500 -69.48 18.92 111.06
N ASP A 501 -70.60 19.53 110.70
CA ASP A 501 -71.17 20.68 111.41
C ASP A 501 -72.38 20.20 112.22
N LEU A 502 -72.41 20.51 113.52
CA LEU A 502 -73.37 19.96 114.51
C LEU A 502 -74.82 20.49 114.33
N ALA A 503 -75.15 21.09 113.18
CA ALA A 503 -76.47 21.64 112.87
C ALA A 503 -77.09 21.19 111.52
N SER A 504 -76.40 20.37 110.68
CA SER A 504 -76.99 19.79 109.45
C SER A 504 -76.10 18.66 108.85
N PRO A 505 -76.67 17.68 108.10
CA PRO A 505 -75.89 16.56 107.55
C PRO A 505 -74.79 16.98 106.54
N PRO A 506 -73.74 16.16 106.35
CA PRO A 506 -72.55 16.49 105.55
C PRO A 506 -72.90 16.85 104.10
N ASN A 507 -72.38 18.00 103.64
CA ASN A 507 -72.66 18.55 102.32
C ASN A 507 -71.72 17.93 101.27
N LEU A 508 -72.24 17.13 100.34
CA LEU A 508 -71.49 16.44 99.26
C LEU A 508 -70.56 17.38 98.47
N LYS A 509 -70.92 18.66 98.41
CA LYS A 509 -70.19 19.72 97.71
C LYS A 509 -68.79 20.00 98.28
N GLN A 510 -68.59 19.77 99.58
CA GLN A 510 -67.31 20.03 100.25
C GLN A 510 -66.25 18.96 99.95
N VAL A 511 -66.67 17.71 99.71
CA VAL A 511 -65.75 16.62 99.31
C VAL A 511 -65.27 16.82 97.87
N GLU A 512 -66.17 17.23 96.98
CA GLU A 512 -65.86 17.51 95.56
C GLU A 512 -64.88 18.69 95.40
N GLN A 513 -64.99 19.72 96.24
CA GLN A 513 -64.07 20.85 96.24
C GLN A 513 -62.64 20.47 96.61
N ILE A 514 -62.45 19.54 97.56
CA ILE A 514 -61.11 19.06 97.94
C ILE A 514 -60.50 18.18 96.86
N GLU A 515 -61.28 17.33 96.20
CA GLU A 515 -60.80 16.50 95.09
C GLU A 515 -60.37 17.37 93.89
N THR A 516 -61.13 18.42 93.60
CA THR A 516 -60.76 19.40 92.56
C THR A 516 -59.47 20.15 92.92
N LEU A 517 -59.31 20.52 94.19
CA LEU A 517 -58.10 21.18 94.70
C LEU A 517 -56.86 20.28 94.57
N ILE A 518 -56.99 18.99 94.84
CA ILE A 518 -55.93 17.98 94.68
C ILE A 518 -55.52 17.78 93.22
N GLU A 519 -56.43 18.00 92.27
CA GLU A 519 -56.14 17.91 90.84
C GLU A 519 -55.44 19.15 90.29
N TYR A 520 -55.76 20.33 90.81
CA TYR A 520 -55.28 21.60 90.27
C TYR A 520 -53.90 22.02 90.81
N LEU A 521 -53.52 21.60 92.01
CA LEU A 521 -52.26 22.02 92.65
C LEU A 521 -51.03 21.27 92.10
N SER A 522 -49.93 22.01 91.89
CA SER A 522 -48.63 21.44 91.50
C SER A 522 -47.99 20.65 92.65
N ILE A 523 -46.89 19.92 92.40
CA ILE A 523 -46.17 19.20 93.47
C ILE A 523 -45.69 20.15 94.56
N GLU A 524 -45.23 21.34 94.16
CA GLU A 524 -44.71 22.36 95.07
C GLU A 524 -45.83 22.98 95.90
N ASP A 525 -46.98 23.26 95.28
CA ASP A 525 -48.12 23.86 95.95
C ASP A 525 -48.83 22.87 96.89
N LEU A 526 -48.94 21.60 96.51
CA LEU A 526 -49.47 20.54 97.40
C LEU A 526 -48.60 20.37 98.64
N LYS A 527 -47.27 20.41 98.49
CA LYS A 527 -46.34 20.39 99.62
C LYS A 527 -46.54 21.60 100.53
N ALA A 528 -46.59 22.79 99.95
CA ALA A 528 -46.77 24.03 100.70
C ALA A 528 -48.10 24.05 101.47
N LEU A 529 -49.19 23.56 100.86
CA LEU A 529 -50.49 23.45 101.51
C LEU A 529 -50.50 22.40 102.63
N ASN A 530 -49.90 21.23 102.39
CA ASN A 530 -49.75 20.19 103.40
C ASN A 530 -48.95 20.67 104.63
N GLU A 531 -47.91 21.47 104.43
CA GLU A 531 -47.14 22.04 105.54
C GLU A 531 -47.94 23.10 106.31
N LYS A 532 -48.65 24.01 105.63
CA LYS A 532 -49.52 24.99 106.28
C LYS A 532 -50.63 24.37 107.14
N LEU A 533 -51.16 23.21 106.74
CA LEU A 533 -52.21 22.52 107.50
C LEU A 533 -51.71 21.82 108.77
N LYS A 534 -50.39 21.61 108.93
CA LYS A 534 -49.80 20.97 110.11
C LYS A 534 -49.51 21.92 111.27
N GLU A 535 -49.62 23.24 111.09
CA GLU A 535 -49.29 24.21 112.16
C GLU A 535 -50.32 24.18 113.31
N GLU A 536 -49.87 23.98 114.55
CA GLU A 536 -50.68 23.62 115.74
C GLU A 536 -51.73 24.67 116.21
N ASN A 537 -51.70 25.90 115.70
CA ASN A 537 -52.61 26.99 116.09
C ASN A 537 -53.44 27.57 114.92
N ALA A 538 -53.48 26.87 113.79
CA ALA A 538 -54.18 27.33 112.60
C ALA A 538 -55.65 26.89 112.57
N ASP A 539 -56.56 27.80 112.21
CA ASP A 539 -57.93 27.43 111.83
C ASP A 539 -57.88 26.73 110.46
N GLN A 540 -57.71 25.41 110.51
CA GLN A 540 -57.57 24.54 109.34
C GLN A 540 -58.75 24.68 108.37
N ARG A 541 -59.97 24.95 108.87
CA ARG A 541 -61.17 25.13 108.03
C ARG A 541 -61.09 26.43 107.21
N SER A 542 -60.64 27.52 107.83
CA SER A 542 -60.41 28.81 107.18
C SER A 542 -59.35 28.72 106.08
N ILE A 543 -58.23 28.03 106.34
CA ILE A 543 -57.16 27.85 105.36
C ILE A 543 -57.66 27.10 104.12
N ILE A 544 -58.36 25.97 104.31
CA ILE A 544 -58.92 25.18 103.20
C ILE A 544 -59.94 26.00 102.40
N LEU A 545 -60.85 26.72 103.06
CA LEU A 545 -61.84 27.56 102.37
C LEU A 545 -61.19 28.69 101.58
N SER A 546 -60.12 29.29 102.09
CA SER A 546 -59.38 30.34 101.38
C SER A 546 -58.71 29.79 100.11
N GLU A 547 -58.17 28.57 100.17
CA GLU A 547 -57.48 27.95 99.04
C GLU A 547 -58.46 27.40 98.00
N VAL A 548 -59.60 26.85 98.44
CA VAL A 548 -60.73 26.51 97.54
C VAL A 548 -61.27 27.76 96.84
N LYS A 549 -61.37 28.90 97.54
CA LYS A 549 -61.81 30.15 96.93
C LYS A 549 -60.81 30.68 95.89
N LYS A 550 -59.51 30.64 96.18
CA LYS A 550 -58.47 30.99 95.20
C LYS A 550 -58.50 30.07 93.99
N MET A 551 -58.70 28.77 94.20
CA MET A 551 -58.85 27.79 93.12
C MET A 551 -60.08 28.11 92.26
N ASP A 552 -61.24 28.38 92.87
CA ASP A 552 -62.46 28.75 92.13
C ASP A 552 -62.27 30.04 91.32
N GLU A 553 -61.59 31.05 91.88
CA GLU A 553 -61.22 32.29 91.18
C GLU A 553 -60.24 32.03 90.02
N GLN A 554 -59.23 31.18 90.20
CA GLN A 554 -58.28 30.79 89.15
C GLN A 554 -58.93 29.95 88.05
N ILE A 555 -59.86 29.06 88.38
CA ILE A 555 -60.62 28.28 87.40
C ILE A 555 -61.53 29.21 86.60
N GLN A 556 -62.17 30.20 87.23
CA GLN A 556 -62.97 31.20 86.53
C GLN A 556 -62.12 32.09 85.62
N GLN A 557 -60.94 32.54 86.09
CA GLN A 557 -59.98 33.31 85.27
C GLN A 557 -59.48 32.47 84.10
N SER A 558 -59.08 31.21 84.32
CA SER A 558 -58.62 30.31 83.25
C SER A 558 -59.72 30.05 82.21
N ARG A 559 -60.99 29.91 82.61
CA ARG A 559 -62.13 29.79 81.67
C ARG A 559 -62.37 31.06 80.88
N LEU A 560 -62.22 32.24 81.50
CA LEU A 560 -62.32 33.53 80.83
C LEU A 560 -61.15 33.74 79.85
N GLU A 561 -59.93 33.32 80.20
CA GLU A 561 -58.74 33.39 79.34
C GLU A 561 -58.82 32.41 78.16
N LEU A 562 -59.30 31.18 78.35
CA LEU A 562 -59.57 30.22 77.27
C LEU A 562 -60.72 30.69 76.35
N SER A 563 -61.71 31.41 76.87
CA SER A 563 -62.77 32.04 76.06
C SER A 563 -62.28 33.28 75.31
N GLN A 564 -61.20 33.94 75.74
CA GLN A 564 -60.60 35.10 75.07
C GLN A 564 -59.53 34.69 74.05
N GLN A 565 -58.84 33.56 74.26
CA GLN A 565 -57.84 33.01 73.31
C GLN A 565 -58.44 32.31 72.08
N SER A 566 -59.75 32.07 72.05
CA SER A 566 -60.45 31.57 70.85
C SER A 566 -60.86 32.69 69.86
N SER A 567 -60.45 33.95 70.11
CA SER A 567 -60.81 35.11 69.26
C SER A 567 -59.65 36.09 69.00
N ALA A 568 -58.42 35.60 68.85
CA ALA A 568 -57.29 36.41 68.40
C ALA A 568 -56.27 35.62 67.56
N SER A 569 -56.14 36.02 66.29
CA SER A 569 -55.02 35.80 65.32
C SER A 569 -54.66 34.36 64.92
N SER A 570 -54.67 33.89 63.66
CA SER A 570 -54.65 34.46 62.31
C SER A 570 -53.80 35.73 62.09
N SER A 571 -52.80 35.58 61.21
CA SER A 571 -51.96 36.61 60.57
C SER A 571 -50.70 37.08 61.32
N ALA A 572 -49.55 36.56 60.89
CA ALA A 572 -48.46 37.38 60.34
C ALA A 572 -47.50 36.47 59.55
N SER A 573 -47.72 36.47 58.25
CA SER A 573 -46.91 35.88 57.19
C SER A 573 -45.77 36.80 56.74
N SER A 574 -44.85 36.18 55.97
CA SER A 574 -43.96 36.75 54.95
C SER A 574 -42.49 36.90 55.37
N SER A 575 -41.49 36.59 54.53
CA SER A 575 -41.39 35.79 53.30
C SER A 575 -39.92 35.86 52.89
N ASN A 576 -39.30 34.72 52.54
CA ASN A 576 -38.40 34.72 51.39
C ASN A 576 -38.32 33.33 50.77
N SER A 577 -39.00 33.21 49.64
CA SER A 577 -38.98 32.09 48.71
C SER A 577 -37.68 32.09 47.91
N SER A 578 -36.96 30.96 47.86
CA SER A 578 -36.04 30.68 46.76
C SER A 578 -36.50 29.42 46.03
N SER A 579 -37.17 29.64 44.90
CA SER A 579 -37.56 28.66 43.92
C SER A 579 -36.38 27.76 43.52
N LYS A 580 -36.50 26.43 43.70
CA LYS A 580 -35.60 25.46 43.06
C LYS A 580 -35.65 25.67 41.55
N LEU A 581 -34.57 26.20 40.96
CA LEU A 581 -34.44 26.40 39.52
C LEU A 581 -34.54 25.02 38.82
N LYS A 582 -35.64 24.78 38.11
CA LYS A 582 -35.84 23.54 37.31
C LYS A 582 -34.79 23.47 36.20
N TRP A 583 -34.24 22.29 35.95
CA TRP A 583 -33.32 22.05 34.84
C TRP A 583 -34.10 21.97 33.53
N THR A 584 -33.66 22.69 32.49
CA THR A 584 -34.23 22.57 31.14
C THR A 584 -33.58 21.40 30.39
N ALA A 585 -34.21 20.95 29.30
CA ALA A 585 -33.69 19.85 28.48
C ALA A 585 -32.31 20.22 27.89
N ASP A 586 -32.16 21.44 27.38
CA ASP A 586 -30.92 21.95 26.80
C ASP A 586 -29.78 22.02 27.84
N GLU A 587 -30.08 22.40 29.09
CA GLU A 587 -29.08 22.42 30.18
C GLU A 587 -28.60 21.01 30.55
N ILE A 588 -29.51 20.03 30.50
CA ILE A 588 -29.16 18.62 30.74
C ILE A 588 -28.29 18.09 29.61
N GLU A 589 -28.59 18.45 28.35
CA GLU A 589 -27.77 18.08 27.19
C GLU A 589 -26.36 18.68 27.27
N LEU A 590 -26.27 19.97 27.61
CA LEU A 590 -24.99 20.66 27.83
C LEU A 590 -24.20 20.01 28.98
N LEU A 591 -24.86 19.62 30.07
CA LEU A 591 -24.24 18.90 31.18
C LEU A 591 -23.71 17.52 30.74
N VAL A 592 -24.49 16.75 29.98
CA VAL A 592 -24.08 15.44 29.46
C VAL A 592 -22.88 15.59 28.50
N LYS A 593 -22.90 16.60 27.64
CA LYS A 593 -21.78 16.93 26.73
C LYS A 593 -20.52 17.32 27.50
N ALA A 594 -20.66 18.18 28.52
CA ALA A 594 -19.56 18.58 29.39
C ALA A 594 -18.96 17.38 30.15
N LEU A 595 -19.80 16.47 30.66
CA LEU A 595 -19.36 15.27 31.39
C LEU A 595 -18.61 14.26 30.51
N ARG A 596 -18.90 14.22 29.19
CA ARG A 596 -18.14 13.43 28.21
C ARG A 596 -16.79 14.06 27.89
N ILE A 597 -16.75 15.39 27.71
CA ILE A 597 -15.52 16.13 27.42
C ILE A 597 -14.56 16.08 28.63
N TYR A 598 -15.10 16.15 29.85
CA TYR A 598 -14.33 16.13 31.10
C TYR A 598 -14.67 14.87 31.92
N PRO A 599 -14.00 13.73 31.67
CA PRO A 599 -14.25 12.46 32.37
C PRO A 599 -13.73 12.45 33.82
N ALA A 600 -14.04 11.37 34.56
CA ALA A 600 -13.58 11.20 35.94
C ALA A 600 -12.04 11.13 36.01
N GLY A 601 -11.41 12.01 36.79
CA GLY A 601 -9.95 12.13 36.93
C GLY A 601 -9.37 13.50 36.59
N VAL A 602 -10.15 14.39 35.96
CA VAL A 602 -9.74 15.78 35.68
C VAL A 602 -9.69 16.61 36.98
N GLN A 603 -8.59 17.32 37.24
CA GLN A 603 -8.49 18.24 38.39
C GLN A 603 -9.53 19.35 38.27
N ASN A 604 -10.20 19.71 39.38
CA ASN A 604 -11.25 20.72 39.41
C ASN A 604 -12.39 20.48 38.39
N ARG A 605 -12.66 19.21 38.04
CA ARG A 605 -13.66 18.78 37.05
C ARG A 605 -14.96 19.58 37.12
N TRP A 606 -15.52 19.75 38.31
CA TRP A 606 -16.84 20.38 38.47
C TRP A 606 -16.83 21.89 38.25
N LEU A 607 -15.70 22.56 38.47
CA LEU A 607 -15.51 23.97 38.11
C LEU A 607 -15.39 24.14 36.60
N VAL A 608 -14.65 23.25 35.93
CA VAL A 608 -14.50 23.27 34.46
C VAL A 608 -15.83 22.96 33.76
N VAL A 609 -16.58 21.98 34.29
CA VAL A 609 -17.94 21.66 33.80
C VAL A 609 -18.91 22.83 34.02
N GLN A 610 -18.82 23.52 35.17
CA GLN A 610 -19.63 24.72 35.42
C GLN A 610 -19.30 25.85 34.44
N GLU A 611 -18.01 26.16 34.22
CA GLU A 611 -17.58 27.15 33.24
C GLU A 611 -18.01 26.78 31.81
N TYR A 612 -17.92 25.50 31.44
CA TYR A 612 -18.38 25.03 30.14
C TYR A 612 -19.88 25.27 29.93
N ILE A 613 -20.71 24.98 30.95
CA ILE A 613 -22.15 25.20 30.89
C ILE A 613 -22.47 26.70 30.79
N LYS A 614 -21.79 27.54 31.58
CA LYS A 614 -21.94 29.01 31.50
C LYS A 614 -21.60 29.56 30.13
N ARG A 615 -20.45 29.15 29.58
CA ARG A 615 -19.97 29.60 28.26
C ARG A 615 -20.85 29.11 27.11
N SER A 616 -21.51 27.97 27.29
CA SER A 616 -22.34 27.34 26.26
C SER A 616 -23.83 27.73 26.34
N GLY A 617 -24.16 28.77 27.11
CA GLY A 617 -25.52 29.33 27.18
C GLY A 617 -26.44 28.73 28.26
N GLY A 618 -25.92 27.90 29.17
CA GLY A 618 -26.67 27.42 30.34
C GLY A 618 -26.81 28.50 31.43
N ASN A 619 -27.74 28.32 32.38
CA ASN A 619 -28.02 29.34 33.39
C ASN A 619 -26.77 29.68 34.23
N PRO A 620 -26.35 30.95 34.26
CA PRO A 620 -25.12 31.37 34.93
C PRO A 620 -25.15 31.23 36.45
N ASN A 621 -26.35 31.09 37.04
CA ASN A 621 -26.55 30.98 38.48
C ASN A 621 -26.48 29.54 39.01
N ARG A 622 -26.15 28.55 38.18
CA ARG A 622 -25.95 27.15 38.60
C ARG A 622 -24.69 27.02 39.44
N THR A 623 -24.81 26.52 40.66
CA THR A 623 -23.65 26.26 41.52
C THR A 623 -22.98 24.92 41.18
N VAL A 624 -21.73 24.76 41.60
CA VAL A 624 -21.00 23.48 41.48
C VAL A 624 -21.75 22.34 42.17
N GLN A 625 -22.44 22.64 43.28
CA GLN A 625 -23.28 21.67 44.00
C GLN A 625 -24.52 21.24 43.19
N ASP A 626 -25.20 22.18 42.52
CA ASP A 626 -26.35 21.85 41.66
C ASP A 626 -25.95 20.93 40.50
N ILE A 627 -24.80 21.21 39.88
CA ILE A 627 -24.24 20.44 38.75
C ILE A 627 -23.84 19.03 39.20
N MET A 628 -23.18 18.90 40.35
CA MET A 628 -22.83 17.61 40.92
C MET A 628 -24.07 16.79 41.28
N GLN A 629 -25.06 17.41 41.90
CA GLN A 629 -26.28 16.73 42.30
C GLN A 629 -27.04 16.25 41.07
N LYS A 630 -27.20 17.09 40.05
CA LYS A 630 -27.88 16.69 38.81
C LYS A 630 -27.11 15.61 38.03
N ALA A 631 -25.79 15.65 38.02
CA ALA A 631 -24.97 14.61 37.41
C ALA A 631 -25.11 13.26 38.13
N LYS A 632 -25.25 13.27 39.47
CA LYS A 632 -25.58 12.08 40.26
C LYS A 632 -27.00 11.57 39.98
N ASP A 633 -27.96 12.48 39.89
CA ASP A 633 -29.36 12.13 39.58
C ASP A 633 -29.44 11.45 38.20
N ILE A 634 -28.76 11.98 37.17
CA ILE A 634 -28.66 11.39 35.83
C ILE A 634 -27.98 10.01 35.86
N ALA A 635 -26.93 9.85 36.68
CA ALA A 635 -26.25 8.56 36.82
C ALA A 635 -27.10 7.50 37.56
N SER A 636 -28.04 7.93 38.40
CA SER A 636 -28.94 7.06 39.17
C SER A 636 -30.22 6.64 38.43
N GLY A 637 -30.71 7.45 37.47
CA GLY A 637 -31.90 7.19 36.68
C GLY A 637 -31.66 6.30 35.46
N LYS A 638 -31.38 5.01 35.67
CA LYS A 638 -30.97 4.06 34.61
C LYS A 638 -32.08 3.51 33.68
N LYS A 639 -33.32 4.03 33.68
CA LYS A 639 -34.40 3.48 32.82
C LYS A 639 -35.30 4.46 32.05
N GLU A 640 -35.38 5.74 32.40
CA GLU A 640 -36.26 6.71 31.70
C GLU A 640 -35.54 7.59 30.66
N VAL A 641 -34.21 7.52 30.58
CA VAL A 641 -33.41 8.33 29.64
C VAL A 641 -33.18 7.61 28.30
N GLU A 642 -33.22 6.28 28.26
CA GLU A 642 -33.03 5.50 27.01
C GLU A 642 -34.23 5.57 26.05
N GLU A 643 -35.47 5.62 26.54
CA GLU A 643 -36.67 5.73 25.69
C GLU A 643 -36.86 7.15 25.11
N THR A 644 -36.41 8.18 25.83
CA THR A 644 -36.51 9.57 25.38
C THR A 644 -35.44 9.92 24.33
N ILE A 645 -34.25 9.31 24.42
CA ILE A 645 -33.16 9.48 23.44
C ILE A 645 -33.51 8.81 22.09
N SER A 646 -34.11 7.61 22.13
CA SER A 646 -34.51 6.90 20.90
C SER A 646 -35.65 7.59 20.13
N SER A 647 -36.47 8.37 20.84
CA SER A 647 -37.57 9.14 20.24
C SER A 647 -37.13 10.45 19.58
N LEU A 648 -36.01 11.04 20.04
CA LEU A 648 -35.47 12.30 19.52
C LEU A 648 -34.47 12.10 18.36
N GLU A 649 -33.78 10.96 18.30
CA GLU A 649 -32.90 10.62 17.15
C GLU A 649 -33.67 10.51 15.82
N ASN A 650 -34.96 10.16 15.86
CA ASN A 650 -35.81 10.07 14.67
C ASN A 650 -36.34 11.43 14.15
N ILE A 651 -36.29 12.49 14.97
CA ILE A 651 -36.75 13.84 14.58
C ILE A 651 -35.61 14.67 13.99
N ALA A 652 -34.38 14.52 14.52
CA ALA A 652 -33.19 15.21 14.00
C ALA A 652 -32.76 14.72 12.60
N LEU A 653 -33.05 13.45 12.26
CA LEU A 653 -32.71 12.85 10.96
C LEU A 653 -33.58 13.36 9.79
N ASN A 654 -34.76 13.92 10.07
CA ASN A 654 -35.65 14.48 9.04
C ASN A 654 -35.44 15.98 8.81
N ALA A 655 -34.98 16.74 9.80
CA ALA A 655 -34.64 18.16 9.62
C ALA A 655 -33.32 18.35 8.83
N HIS A 656 -32.37 17.43 8.97
CA HIS A 656 -31.08 17.51 8.26
C HIS A 656 -31.14 17.10 6.79
N LYS A 657 -32.26 16.56 6.28
CA LYS A 657 -32.46 16.22 4.85
C LYS A 657 -33.04 17.37 4.01
N GLN A 658 -33.59 18.42 4.63
CA GLN A 658 -34.10 19.60 3.91
C GLN A 658 -33.09 20.75 3.81
N SER A 659 -32.09 20.81 4.69
CA SER A 659 -31.06 21.88 4.66
C SER A 659 -29.92 21.62 3.68
N THR A 660 -29.62 20.37 3.33
CA THR A 660 -28.48 19.98 2.47
C THR A 660 -28.77 20.03 0.96
N ILE A 661 -30.02 20.32 0.58
CA ILE A 661 -30.43 20.45 -0.83
C ILE A 661 -30.30 21.91 -1.33
N LEU A 662 -30.20 22.89 -0.44
CA LEU A 662 -30.10 24.33 -0.78
C LEU A 662 -28.66 24.89 -0.78
N GLU A 663 -27.69 24.27 -0.10
CA GLU A 663 -26.30 24.78 -0.05
C GLU A 663 -25.37 24.22 -1.16
N ASN A 664 -25.77 23.14 -1.84
CA ASN A 664 -24.96 22.51 -2.90
C ASN A 664 -25.13 23.14 -4.30
N GLN A 665 -25.90 24.23 -4.43
CA GLN A 665 -26.03 24.99 -5.69
C GLN A 665 -25.15 26.26 -5.76
N ALA A 666 -24.44 26.64 -4.69
CA ALA A 666 -23.79 27.96 -4.61
C ALA A 666 -22.24 27.96 -4.58
N LYS A 667 -21.56 26.81 -4.64
CA LYS A 667 -20.07 26.76 -4.63
C LYS A 667 -19.49 25.99 -5.81
N LEU A 668 -19.91 26.40 -7.00
CA LEU A 668 -19.19 26.17 -8.26
C LEU A 668 -18.58 27.51 -8.70
N SER A 669 -17.54 27.97 -8.02
CA SER A 669 -16.62 28.99 -8.56
C SER A 669 -15.43 29.21 -7.63
N GLN A 670 -14.25 29.21 -8.22
CA GLN A 670 -12.95 29.69 -7.72
C GLN A 670 -12.04 28.70 -6.98
N LEU A 671 -11.06 28.23 -7.75
CA LEU A 671 -9.79 27.64 -7.34
C LEU A 671 -8.93 28.66 -6.57
N THR A 672 -8.18 28.20 -5.56
CA THR A 672 -6.70 28.30 -5.51
C THR A 672 -6.13 27.62 -4.25
N VAL A 673 -4.93 27.05 -4.42
CA VAL A 673 -4.16 26.20 -3.50
C VAL A 673 -3.56 27.00 -2.34
N SER A 674 -3.48 26.39 -1.15
CA SER A 674 -2.30 26.51 -0.26
C SER A 674 -2.25 25.40 0.79
N GLU A 675 -1.11 24.72 0.84
CA GLU A 675 -0.69 23.81 1.91
C GLU A 675 -0.45 24.59 3.21
N ARG A 676 -0.88 24.01 4.34
CA ARG A 676 -0.09 23.95 5.57
C ARG A 676 -0.70 22.99 6.60
N ASP A 677 0.21 22.37 7.33
CA ASP A 677 0.12 21.31 8.34
C ASP A 677 -1.04 21.41 9.35
N LEU A 678 -1.56 20.25 9.76
CA LEU A 678 -1.80 19.88 11.16
C LEU A 678 -2.13 18.38 11.31
N ASP A 679 -1.18 17.70 11.94
CA ASP A 679 -1.18 16.28 12.27
C ASP A 679 -1.98 16.05 13.57
N SER A 680 -3.11 15.33 13.50
CA SER A 680 -3.83 14.71 14.63
C SER A 680 -4.87 13.71 14.09
N PRO A 681 -4.82 12.40 14.42
CA PRO A 681 -5.74 11.42 13.88
C PRO A 681 -7.05 11.43 14.67
N ILE A 682 -8.07 12.10 14.15
CA ILE A 682 -9.45 11.81 14.51
C ILE A 682 -9.89 10.68 13.57
N THR A 683 -9.83 9.44 14.04
CA THR A 683 -10.38 8.29 13.30
C THR A 683 -11.90 8.37 13.29
N THR A 684 -12.46 8.96 12.24
CA THR A 684 -13.89 8.97 11.99
C THR A 684 -14.39 7.53 11.79
N PRO A 685 -15.52 7.12 12.38
CA PRO A 685 -16.09 5.78 12.18
C PRO A 685 -16.39 5.50 10.70
N TRP A 686 -16.20 4.27 10.24
CA TRP A 686 -16.54 3.87 8.86
C TRP A 686 -18.05 3.93 8.65
N THR A 687 -18.50 4.68 7.66
CA THR A 687 -19.91 4.69 7.27
C THR A 687 -20.27 3.44 6.47
N VAL A 688 -21.57 3.12 6.38
CA VAL A 688 -22.05 1.93 5.64
C VAL A 688 -21.71 2.02 4.15
N ASP A 689 -21.76 3.21 3.57
CA ASP A 689 -21.45 3.42 2.15
C ASP A 689 -19.95 3.34 1.87
N GLU A 690 -19.10 3.94 2.74
CA GLU A 690 -17.64 3.76 2.67
C GLU A 690 -17.25 2.28 2.79
N GLN A 691 -17.89 1.54 3.69
CA GLN A 691 -17.64 0.11 3.86
C GLN A 691 -18.04 -0.69 2.61
N ARG A 692 -19.17 -0.34 1.97
CA ARG A 692 -19.62 -1.00 0.72
C ARG A 692 -18.66 -0.74 -0.43
N ILE A 693 -18.23 0.51 -0.61
CA ILE A 693 -17.28 0.91 -1.66
C ILE A 693 -15.92 0.23 -1.41
N PHE A 694 -15.48 0.14 -0.16
CA PHE A 694 -14.25 -0.56 0.22
C PHE A 694 -14.29 -2.05 -0.11
N GLU A 695 -15.39 -2.73 0.22
CA GLU A 695 -15.56 -4.15 -0.09
C GLU A 695 -15.64 -4.40 -1.61
N GLN A 696 -16.29 -3.51 -2.36
CA GLN A 696 -16.31 -3.57 -3.82
C GLN A 696 -14.91 -3.33 -4.42
N ALA A 697 -14.16 -2.35 -3.91
CA ALA A 697 -12.78 -2.09 -4.32
C ALA A 697 -11.86 -3.28 -4.00
N LEU A 698 -12.04 -3.94 -2.85
CA LEU A 698 -11.28 -5.14 -2.49
C LEU A 698 -11.54 -6.34 -3.42
N ARG A 699 -12.75 -6.43 -4.00
CA ARG A 699 -13.11 -7.43 -5.02
C ARG A 699 -12.56 -7.07 -6.40
N THR A 700 -12.61 -5.80 -6.74
CA THR A 700 -12.17 -5.26 -8.04
C THR A 700 -10.65 -5.30 -8.16
N TYR A 701 -9.93 -5.04 -7.06
CA TYR A 701 -8.47 -5.04 -6.99
C TYR A 701 -7.97 -6.23 -6.15
N PRO A 702 -7.73 -7.40 -6.77
CA PRO A 702 -7.26 -8.60 -6.07
C PRO A 702 -5.85 -8.46 -5.48
N ALA A 703 -5.48 -9.39 -4.59
CA ALA A 703 -4.19 -9.39 -3.90
C ALA A 703 -2.96 -9.55 -4.83
N THR A 704 -3.18 -9.95 -6.09
CA THR A 704 -2.14 -10.12 -7.12
C THR A 704 -1.49 -8.81 -7.57
N LEU A 705 -2.16 -7.66 -7.37
CA LEU A 705 -1.65 -6.32 -7.74
C LEU A 705 -0.55 -5.77 -6.80
N GLY A 706 -0.20 -6.51 -5.73
CA GLY A 706 0.91 -6.15 -4.85
C GLY A 706 0.74 -4.78 -4.15
N ALA A 707 1.82 -3.99 -4.08
CA ALA A 707 1.84 -2.72 -3.35
C ALA A 707 0.95 -1.62 -3.97
N SER A 708 0.72 -1.68 -5.29
CA SER A 708 -0.11 -0.73 -6.06
C SER A 708 -1.61 -0.88 -5.79
N ARG A 709 -2.02 -2.05 -5.31
CA ARG A 709 -3.41 -2.38 -4.95
C ARG A 709 -4.01 -1.35 -4.00
N TRP A 710 -3.27 -0.96 -2.98
CA TRP A 710 -3.77 -0.09 -1.91
C TRP A 710 -3.88 1.37 -2.35
N ASP A 711 -3.12 1.78 -3.36
CA ASP A 711 -3.25 3.11 -3.95
C ASP A 711 -4.56 3.21 -4.73
N GLN A 712 -4.89 2.20 -5.55
CA GLN A 712 -6.14 2.14 -6.31
C GLN A 712 -7.38 2.00 -5.42
N ILE A 713 -7.28 1.23 -4.33
CA ILE A 713 -8.37 1.11 -3.34
C ILE A 713 -8.60 2.44 -2.61
N ALA A 714 -7.53 3.18 -2.27
CA ALA A 714 -7.65 4.49 -1.62
C ALA A 714 -8.25 5.54 -2.57
N GLU A 715 -7.93 5.47 -3.86
CA GLU A 715 -8.50 6.35 -4.89
C GLU A 715 -10.02 6.19 -5.04
N CYS A 716 -10.55 4.98 -4.79
CA CYS A 716 -11.99 4.72 -4.75
C CYS A 716 -12.68 5.31 -3.50
N LEU A 717 -11.93 5.73 -2.49
CA LEU A 717 -12.41 6.25 -1.20
C LEU A 717 -11.74 7.58 -0.88
N PRO A 718 -12.13 8.69 -1.53
CA PRO A 718 -11.48 9.98 -1.35
C PRO A 718 -11.56 10.53 0.09
N THR A 719 -12.46 9.99 0.92
CA THR A 719 -12.59 10.34 2.34
C THR A 719 -11.64 9.56 3.26
N ARG A 720 -10.90 8.58 2.74
CA ARG A 720 -10.02 7.69 3.52
C ARG A 720 -8.64 7.57 2.92
N SER A 721 -7.63 7.66 3.77
CA SER A 721 -6.24 7.45 3.37
C SER A 721 -5.94 5.97 3.09
N LYS A 722 -4.88 5.74 2.31
CA LYS A 722 -4.29 4.40 2.10
C LYS A 722 -4.03 3.66 3.42
N LYS A 723 -3.57 4.38 4.44
CA LYS A 723 -3.25 3.82 5.76
C LYS A 723 -4.52 3.33 6.48
N GLU A 724 -5.59 4.11 6.46
CA GLU A 724 -6.88 3.74 7.06
C GLU A 724 -7.54 2.56 6.35
N CYS A 725 -7.47 2.51 5.02
CA CYS A 725 -7.92 1.37 4.22
C CYS A 725 -7.18 0.07 4.63
N LEU A 726 -5.87 0.16 4.85
CA LEU A 726 -5.03 -0.98 5.20
C LEU A 726 -5.27 -1.45 6.65
N GLU A 727 -5.52 -0.52 7.58
CA GLU A 727 -5.93 -0.83 8.96
C GLU A 727 -7.31 -1.50 9.00
N ARG A 728 -8.28 -1.00 8.22
CA ARG A 728 -9.62 -1.59 8.14
C ARG A 728 -9.59 -3.01 7.57
N TYR A 729 -8.79 -3.26 6.54
CA TYR A 729 -8.59 -4.61 6.01
C TYR A 729 -8.05 -5.58 7.07
N LYS A 730 -7.05 -5.15 7.86
CA LYS A 730 -6.49 -5.96 8.95
C LYS A 730 -7.54 -6.26 10.03
N GLU A 731 -8.41 -5.31 10.33
CA GLU A 731 -9.51 -5.50 11.27
C GLU A 731 -10.52 -6.54 10.76
N LEU A 732 -10.98 -6.42 9.50
CA LEU A 732 -11.90 -7.38 8.88
C LEU A 732 -11.28 -8.78 8.80
N ALA A 733 -9.99 -8.89 8.47
CA ALA A 733 -9.28 -10.17 8.43
C ALA A 733 -9.25 -10.85 9.82
N ARG A 734 -9.03 -10.09 10.90
CA ARG A 734 -9.10 -10.60 12.28
C ARG A 734 -10.51 -11.04 12.65
N MET A 735 -11.55 -10.29 12.26
CA MET A 735 -12.94 -10.66 12.50
C MET A 735 -13.33 -11.96 11.80
N VAL A 736 -12.88 -12.15 10.55
CA VAL A 736 -13.11 -13.40 9.79
C VAL A 736 -12.36 -14.58 10.41
N GLN A 737 -11.12 -14.38 10.87
CA GLN A 737 -10.37 -15.42 11.57
C GLN A 737 -11.02 -15.79 12.91
N ALA A 738 -11.50 -14.82 13.67
CA ALA A 738 -12.22 -15.04 14.92
C ALA A 738 -13.53 -15.82 14.70
N LYS A 739 -14.33 -15.46 13.68
CA LYS A 739 -15.55 -16.20 13.30
C LYS A 739 -15.27 -17.64 12.84
N LYS A 740 -14.14 -17.87 12.14
CA LYS A 740 -13.72 -19.22 11.75
C LYS A 740 -13.23 -20.06 12.94
N ALA A 741 -12.66 -19.43 13.97
CA ALA A 741 -12.26 -20.11 15.19
C ALA A 741 -13.47 -20.50 16.06
N THR A 742 -14.51 -19.67 16.11
CA THR A 742 -15.75 -19.97 16.86
C THR A 742 -16.64 -21.01 16.18
N ASN A 743 -16.58 -21.16 14.85
CA ASN A 743 -17.32 -22.21 14.12
C ASN A 743 -16.59 -23.57 14.06
N LYS A 744 -15.39 -23.68 14.63
CA LYS A 744 -14.60 -24.92 14.73
C LYS A 744 -14.55 -25.48 16.16
N SER A 745 -15.14 -24.77 17.12
CA SER A 745 -15.49 -25.22 18.47
C SER A 745 -16.97 -25.60 18.49
#